data_AF-A0A818WEL2-F1
#
_entry.id   AF-A0A818WEL2-F1
#
_cell.length_a   1.000
_cell.length_b   1.000
_cell.length_c   1.000
_cell.angle_alpha   90.00
_cell.angle_beta   90.00
_cell.angle_gamma   90.00
#
_symmetry.space_group_name_H-M   'P 1'
#
loop_
_entity.id
_entity.type
_entity.pdbx_description
1 polymer ?
#
loop_
_entity_poly.entity_id
_entity_poly.type
_entity_poly.pdbx_seq_one_letter_code
_entity_poly.pdbx_strand_id
1 'polypeptide(L)'
;MRKRKCQRLQDIYEENEIVRQTKCAQLREKYKTDKKIREQKKNRARSEYFILEKRQHKLFQLRQKYRRNLQQLQDLTEKLLNKHDTTNSCIDQFDLARVLEQTKMNQNKLYAVMAKQIHEKYLKQANQKKRKLDFYEQQFRNYIQQMPKYVCTVCHRCMFQSDVKFCNREKYKLKFNENVWLSALSCFSGAYINKFAFEPCQRIEWICNSCHNSLSKGDIPARSVIANNLVGGHLPDEIQVLNDLERHLIALRLPFMKMISLPKGGQKGCKGPVICVPSEVQDTANILPRHPSKSAFIRLKLKRRLNYRGWYKYQMICPDRVRAALRILCKINENYKNIQIDDNDYDYFHWDDQSINDISNNKQISSIFIENDINNDDRTLTSDVEIHGDEEDDENDPRKKYSIPTNTCLQSNIAEDYVDFEQDIISIAPAEKNRPASLLREQGLEAKAFPHLFPDGKNTFDETRENKIKFSTSSLCIFLQYLNDIQHASSGISVQLRKSCSKSQFTLQNISNKKYLSNMLKTDMIFRHLIKVRGSTQYWSLILSELFAMIRQLGVPTWFCSFSAADARWIELLHHLADYHNIPRKEKYTWNETNFLLNSNPVIVARMFDRRFRGFMKNIILSKCAALGEVTDYFYRVEFQKRGSPHIHMIVWIKNAPKYGENLDDKVMKFIDKYITCKMPNERKDPFLHEIIMKVQTHSKSHSKSCKRRDRVCRFNFPKPISRRTFIVNRKFKEVDNNDKNDRLNEIKTKIKEMNIYLKEIEDKNITLNWNHFDESLTKVQWTYDDYERALQILLPIDTVILKRAPEDRWVNNYNEKCITNWNANMDIQFVMNEYACGKYMLSYICKAEKEMSDILKNIHEEAKNKNISIQEEMKVLSGVYFHHREVCVQEAIYRVCSLPLKYASRKVEFVPTDPDRFRLSKPLSLITKMIAEGKEDDGDLLYSNYMDKYLDRPDDPLFDICLADFVAKFGFINKKIKRSRVQTWSFKTLNFTIYKRKRSVVIRYPHFDINHDEEKDGEQNSVKQIVLFNRQQYETKISTQLHEAMLDIVANDIPQDAWGILCAETELQ
;
A
#
# COMPACT_ATOMS: atom_id res chain seq x y z
N MET A 1 45.11 -16.36 -21.91
CA MET A 1 44.43 -15.88 -23.14
C MET A 1 43.17 -16.66 -23.54
N ARG A 2 43.20 -17.99 -23.70
CA ARG A 2 42.05 -18.78 -24.19
C ARG A 2 40.77 -18.64 -23.35
N LYS A 3 40.90 -18.65 -22.01
CA LYS A 3 39.78 -18.36 -21.08
C LYS A 3 39.20 -16.95 -21.26
N ARG A 4 40.05 -15.91 -21.39
CA ARG A 4 39.60 -14.52 -21.65
C ARG A 4 38.91 -14.38 -23.00
N LYS A 5 39.39 -15.07 -24.04
CA LYS A 5 38.73 -15.11 -25.36
C LYS A 5 37.38 -15.84 -25.30
N CYS A 6 37.28 -16.95 -24.55
CA CYS A 6 36.01 -17.64 -24.31
C CYS A 6 35.03 -16.78 -23.51
N GLN A 7 35.49 -16.12 -22.45
CA GLN A 7 34.68 -15.21 -21.64
C GLN A 7 34.13 -14.08 -22.51
N ARG A 8 35.00 -13.38 -23.26
CA ARG A 8 34.61 -12.31 -24.17
C ARG A 8 33.62 -12.76 -25.24
N LEU A 9 33.78 -13.96 -25.80
CA LEU A 9 32.84 -14.53 -26.77
C LEU A 9 31.50 -14.96 -26.13
N GLN A 10 31.53 -15.31 -24.85
CA GLN A 10 30.36 -15.67 -24.05
C GLN A 10 29.59 -14.41 -23.66
N ASP A 11 30.29 -13.35 -23.28
CA ASP A 11 29.75 -12.01 -23.02
C ASP A 11 29.12 -11.43 -24.31
N ILE A 12 29.83 -11.49 -25.46
CA ILE A 12 29.27 -11.10 -26.77
C ILE A 12 28.03 -11.92 -27.14
N TYR A 13 27.99 -13.21 -26.79
CA TYR A 13 26.82 -14.06 -27.05
C TYR A 13 25.64 -13.74 -26.12
N GLU A 14 25.91 -13.38 -24.87
CA GLU A 14 24.90 -13.01 -23.87
C GLU A 14 24.35 -11.60 -24.07
N GLU A 15 25.14 -10.68 -24.62
CA GLU A 15 24.78 -9.28 -24.83
C GLU A 15 24.18 -9.01 -26.22
N ASN A 16 24.76 -9.57 -27.30
CA ASN A 16 24.33 -9.27 -28.67
C ASN A 16 23.24 -10.25 -29.18
N GLU A 17 22.00 -9.76 -29.30
CA GLU A 17 20.85 -10.57 -29.70
C GLU A 17 20.97 -11.14 -31.11
N ILE A 18 21.52 -10.38 -32.07
CA ILE A 18 21.72 -10.82 -33.45
C ILE A 18 22.71 -11.99 -33.48
N VAL A 19 23.83 -11.89 -32.77
CA VAL A 19 24.81 -12.99 -32.66
C VAL A 19 24.17 -14.24 -32.04
N ARG A 20 23.29 -14.06 -31.05
CA ARG A 20 22.56 -15.15 -30.39
C ARG A 20 21.54 -15.80 -31.31
N GLN A 21 20.78 -15.02 -32.06
CA GLN A 21 19.79 -15.49 -33.02
C GLN A 21 20.48 -16.19 -34.20
N THR A 22 21.53 -15.61 -34.78
CA THR A 22 22.33 -16.21 -35.85
C THR A 22 22.97 -17.51 -35.40
N LYS A 23 23.55 -17.55 -34.19
CA LYS A 23 24.16 -18.77 -33.67
C LYS A 23 23.12 -19.82 -33.24
N CYS A 24 21.94 -19.42 -32.77
CA CYS A 24 20.80 -20.32 -32.56
C CYS A 24 20.26 -20.88 -33.87
N ALA A 25 20.17 -20.05 -34.92
CA ALA A 25 19.77 -20.47 -36.26
C ALA A 25 20.80 -21.46 -36.83
N GLN A 26 22.10 -21.12 -36.78
CA GLN A 26 23.20 -22.01 -37.16
C GLN A 26 23.20 -23.31 -36.33
N LEU A 27 22.90 -23.27 -35.02
CA LEU A 27 22.82 -24.48 -34.20
C LEU A 27 21.58 -25.31 -34.49
N ARG A 28 20.46 -24.69 -34.86
CA ARG A 28 19.22 -25.38 -35.30
C ARG A 28 19.42 -26.01 -36.68
N GLU A 29 20.09 -25.31 -37.57
CA GLU A 29 20.46 -25.78 -38.88
C GLU A 29 21.48 -26.91 -38.78
N LYS A 30 22.57 -26.74 -38.01
CA LYS A 30 23.51 -27.83 -37.67
C LYS A 30 22.84 -29.02 -37.02
N TYR A 31 21.82 -28.81 -36.18
CA TYR A 31 21.05 -29.92 -35.62
C TYR A 31 20.16 -30.60 -36.68
N LYS A 32 19.65 -29.88 -37.68
CA LYS A 32 18.89 -30.45 -38.81
C LYS A 32 19.79 -31.20 -39.79
N THR A 33 20.95 -30.65 -40.13
CA THR A 33 21.85 -31.15 -41.18
C THR A 33 22.83 -32.20 -40.63
N ASP A 34 23.46 -31.93 -39.48
CA ASP A 34 24.50 -32.81 -38.93
C ASP A 34 23.92 -33.92 -38.05
N LYS A 35 23.93 -35.14 -38.57
CA LYS A 35 23.44 -36.35 -37.89
C LYS A 35 24.22 -36.64 -36.61
N LYS A 36 25.54 -36.34 -36.59
CA LYS A 36 26.45 -36.65 -35.46
C LYS A 36 26.15 -35.77 -34.23
N ILE A 37 25.84 -34.50 -34.44
CA ILE A 37 25.42 -33.56 -33.38
C ILE A 37 24.04 -33.94 -32.83
N ARG A 38 23.13 -34.39 -33.69
CA ARG A 38 21.82 -34.94 -33.28
C ARG A 38 21.99 -36.17 -32.38
N GLU A 39 22.85 -37.10 -32.79
CA GLU A 39 23.21 -38.28 -32.02
C GLU A 39 23.79 -37.91 -30.65
N GLN A 40 24.74 -36.96 -30.60
CA GLN A 40 25.36 -36.50 -29.34
C GLN A 40 24.37 -35.82 -28.39
N LYS A 41 23.46 -34.98 -28.89
CA LYS A 41 22.42 -34.35 -28.06
C LYS A 41 21.38 -35.36 -27.58
N LYS A 42 20.96 -36.30 -28.45
CA LYS A 42 20.12 -37.43 -28.04
C LYS A 42 20.83 -38.28 -26.98
N ASN A 43 22.11 -38.55 -27.15
CA ASN A 43 22.91 -39.31 -26.19
C ASN A 43 23.09 -38.57 -24.87
N ARG A 44 23.29 -37.25 -24.86
CA ARG A 44 23.35 -36.45 -23.63
C ARG A 44 22.01 -36.42 -22.89
N ALA A 45 20.90 -36.23 -23.61
CA ALA A 45 19.56 -36.31 -23.03
C ALA A 45 19.25 -37.74 -22.51
N ARG A 46 19.68 -38.78 -23.24
CA ARG A 46 19.66 -40.18 -22.79
C ARG A 46 20.55 -40.38 -21.57
N SER A 47 21.74 -39.79 -21.48
CA SER A 47 22.63 -39.87 -20.31
C SER A 47 22.02 -39.21 -19.08
N GLU A 48 21.39 -38.03 -19.24
CA GLU A 48 20.69 -37.34 -18.14
C GLU A 48 19.46 -38.14 -17.66
N TYR A 49 18.70 -38.74 -18.60
CA TYR A 49 17.63 -39.70 -18.27
C TYR A 49 18.17 -40.97 -17.60
N PHE A 50 19.29 -41.52 -18.09
CA PHE A 50 19.96 -42.71 -17.57
C PHE A 50 20.53 -42.49 -16.17
N ILE A 51 20.98 -41.27 -15.83
CA ILE A 51 21.41 -40.90 -14.47
C ILE A 51 20.21 -40.91 -13.50
N LEU A 52 19.06 -40.37 -13.92
CA LEU A 52 17.82 -40.40 -13.13
C LEU A 52 17.30 -41.83 -12.95
N GLU A 53 17.37 -42.65 -13.99
CA GLU A 53 16.98 -44.06 -13.97
C GLU A 53 17.93 -44.90 -13.11
N LYS A 54 19.26 -44.72 -13.24
CA LYS A 54 20.26 -45.32 -12.33
C LYS A 54 20.01 -44.96 -10.88
N ARG A 55 19.61 -43.72 -10.59
CA ARG A 55 19.31 -43.28 -9.22
C ARG A 55 18.06 -43.98 -8.66
N GLN A 56 16.99 -44.10 -9.45
CA GLN A 56 15.78 -44.84 -9.05
C GLN A 56 16.07 -46.33 -8.90
N HIS A 57 16.83 -46.91 -9.84
CA HIS A 57 17.27 -48.30 -9.79
C HIS A 57 18.16 -48.58 -8.58
N LYS A 58 19.09 -47.67 -8.24
CA LYS A 58 19.92 -47.76 -7.03
C LYS A 58 19.10 -47.71 -5.74
N LEU A 59 18.09 -46.85 -5.65
CA LEU A 59 17.19 -46.82 -4.50
C LEU A 59 16.35 -48.11 -4.40
N PHE A 60 15.91 -48.66 -5.53
CA PHE A 60 15.21 -49.94 -5.59
C PHE A 60 16.10 -51.11 -5.14
N GLN A 61 17.35 -51.18 -5.64
CA GLN A 61 18.34 -52.17 -5.23
C GLN A 61 18.66 -52.08 -3.73
N LEU A 62 18.84 -50.86 -3.19
CA LEU A 62 19.07 -50.66 -1.76
C LEU A 62 17.88 -51.12 -0.91
N ARG A 63 16.64 -50.86 -1.36
CA ARG A 63 15.43 -51.35 -0.69
C ARG A 63 15.39 -52.88 -0.67
N GLN A 64 15.69 -53.53 -1.79
CA GLN A 64 15.76 -55.01 -1.84
C GLN A 64 16.88 -55.56 -0.95
N LYS A 65 18.07 -54.95 -0.97
CA LYS A 65 19.20 -55.33 -0.11
C LYS A 65 18.82 -55.29 1.37
N TYR A 66 18.29 -54.16 1.84
CA TYR A 66 17.93 -54.02 3.26
C TYR A 66 16.75 -54.91 3.67
N ARG A 67 15.83 -55.23 2.75
CA ARG A 67 14.73 -56.19 2.99
C ARG A 67 15.25 -57.63 3.14
N ARG A 68 16.15 -58.06 2.26
CA ARG A 68 16.80 -59.39 2.34
C ARG A 68 17.64 -59.51 3.60
N ASN A 69 18.44 -58.50 3.92
CA ASN A 69 19.26 -58.52 5.13
C ASN A 69 18.37 -58.56 6.40
N LEU A 70 17.19 -57.93 6.37
CA LEU A 70 16.26 -57.99 7.48
C LEU A 70 15.70 -59.41 7.68
N GLN A 71 15.31 -60.08 6.59
CA GLN A 71 14.86 -61.49 6.66
C GLN A 71 15.97 -62.39 7.22
N GLN A 72 17.20 -62.26 6.71
CA GLN A 72 18.33 -63.05 7.21
C GLN A 72 18.62 -62.81 8.70
N LEU A 73 18.48 -61.57 9.17
CA LEU A 73 18.67 -61.25 10.58
C LEU A 73 17.51 -61.76 11.44
N GLN A 74 16.28 -61.76 10.91
CA GLN A 74 15.11 -62.34 11.60
C GLN A 74 15.26 -63.85 11.75
N ASP A 75 15.63 -64.56 10.68
CA ASP A 75 15.90 -66.00 10.71
C ASP A 75 17.05 -66.34 11.68
N LEU A 76 18.08 -65.49 11.75
CA LEU A 76 19.19 -65.64 12.69
C LEU A 76 18.75 -65.37 14.14
N THR A 77 17.90 -64.38 14.36
CA THR A 77 17.33 -64.06 15.68
C THR A 77 16.49 -65.23 16.17
N GLU A 78 15.65 -65.81 15.32
CA GLU A 78 14.80 -66.97 15.65
C GLU A 78 15.65 -68.21 15.99
N LYS A 79 16.72 -68.46 15.22
CA LYS A 79 17.69 -69.53 15.55
C LYS A 79 18.41 -69.32 16.89
N LEU A 80 18.76 -68.08 17.22
CA LEU A 80 19.42 -67.75 18.48
C LEU A 80 18.46 -67.84 19.66
N LEU A 81 17.20 -67.40 19.51
CA LEU A 81 16.16 -67.57 20.51
C LEU A 81 15.91 -69.06 20.83
N ASN A 82 15.78 -69.90 19.80
CA ASN A 82 15.57 -71.34 19.98
C ASN A 82 16.78 -72.06 20.63
N LYS A 83 18.00 -71.56 20.43
CA LYS A 83 19.20 -72.06 21.14
C LYS A 83 19.27 -71.57 22.58
N HIS A 84 18.84 -70.34 22.83
CA HIS A 84 18.83 -69.74 24.15
C HIS A 84 17.89 -70.47 25.13
N ASP A 85 16.79 -71.04 24.62
CA ASP A 85 15.87 -71.87 25.40
C ASP A 85 16.47 -73.24 25.81
N THR A 86 17.56 -73.69 25.17
CA THR A 86 18.18 -75.00 25.42
C THR A 86 19.51 -74.93 26.18
N THR A 87 20.29 -73.85 26.04
CA THR A 87 21.57 -73.64 26.73
C THR A 87 21.66 -72.20 27.21
N ASN A 88 21.41 -71.96 28.50
CA ASN A 88 21.33 -70.63 29.12
C ASN A 88 22.75 -70.04 29.35
N SER A 89 23.51 -69.76 28.28
CA SER A 89 24.89 -69.24 28.35
C SER A 89 24.97 -67.73 28.17
N CYS A 90 25.90 -67.07 28.89
CA CYS A 90 26.13 -65.62 28.81
C CYS A 90 26.61 -65.16 27.41
N ILE A 91 27.25 -66.04 26.65
CA ILE A 91 27.74 -65.75 25.29
C ILE A 91 26.56 -65.58 24.31
N ASP A 92 25.50 -66.38 24.47
CA ASP A 92 24.32 -66.35 23.60
C ASP A 92 23.48 -65.06 23.78
N GLN A 93 23.46 -64.48 24.98
CA GLN A 93 22.81 -63.18 25.25
C GLN A 93 23.50 -62.02 24.51
N PHE A 94 24.83 -62.00 24.49
CA PHE A 94 25.59 -60.93 23.85
C PHE A 94 25.43 -60.97 22.32
N ASP A 95 25.45 -62.16 21.73
CA ASP A 95 25.23 -62.36 20.30
C ASP A 95 23.80 -62.00 19.88
N LEU A 96 22.80 -62.38 20.69
CA LEU A 96 21.41 -61.99 20.45
C LEU A 96 21.24 -60.46 20.49
N ALA A 97 21.82 -59.77 21.48
CA ALA A 97 21.76 -58.31 21.59
C ALA A 97 22.38 -57.61 20.37
N ARG A 98 23.54 -58.11 19.89
CA ARG A 98 24.21 -57.61 18.69
C ARG A 98 23.37 -57.78 17.42
N VAL A 99 22.72 -58.93 17.25
CA VAL A 99 21.84 -59.20 16.10
C VAL A 99 20.59 -58.33 16.13
N LEU A 100 20.00 -58.10 17.31
CA LEU A 100 18.86 -57.19 17.49
C LEU A 100 19.22 -55.74 17.15
N GLU A 101 20.40 -55.26 17.56
CA GLU A 101 20.89 -53.93 17.22
C GLU A 101 21.09 -53.78 15.70
N GLN A 102 21.71 -54.77 15.06
CA GLN A 102 21.90 -54.79 13.62
C GLN A 102 20.57 -54.82 12.85
N THR A 103 19.57 -55.54 13.39
CA THR A 103 18.20 -55.59 12.86
C THR A 103 17.57 -54.21 12.89
N LYS A 104 17.63 -53.52 14.04
CA LYS A 104 17.13 -52.16 14.21
C LYS A 104 17.82 -51.16 13.27
N MET A 105 19.14 -51.26 13.10
CA MET A 105 19.88 -50.43 12.13
C MET A 105 19.42 -50.66 10.68
N ASN A 106 19.20 -51.91 10.28
CA ASN A 106 18.70 -52.23 8.94
C ASN A 106 17.27 -51.74 8.71
N GLN A 107 16.38 -51.86 9.70
CA GLN A 107 15.03 -51.30 9.62
C GLN A 107 15.07 -49.79 9.41
N ASN A 108 15.88 -49.06 10.18
CA ASN A 108 16.05 -47.62 10.03
C ASN A 108 16.56 -47.25 8.62
N LYS A 109 17.52 -47.99 8.08
CA LYS A 109 18.03 -47.79 6.71
C LYS A 109 16.96 -48.07 5.65
N LEU A 110 16.14 -49.11 5.83
CA LEU A 110 15.03 -49.44 4.94
C LEU A 110 13.97 -48.32 4.93
N TYR A 111 13.54 -47.85 6.10
CA TYR A 111 12.60 -46.74 6.22
C TYR A 111 13.15 -45.44 5.60
N ALA A 112 14.43 -45.13 5.79
CA ALA A 112 15.05 -43.96 5.17
C ALA A 112 15.05 -44.04 3.63
N VAL A 113 15.28 -45.22 3.05
CA VAL A 113 15.21 -45.43 1.58
C VAL A 113 13.77 -45.31 1.07
N MET A 114 12.80 -45.89 1.78
CA MET A 114 11.38 -45.78 1.42
C MET A 114 10.86 -44.34 1.52
N ALA A 115 11.24 -43.60 2.56
CA ALA A 115 10.91 -42.18 2.71
C ALA A 115 11.46 -41.34 1.54
N LYS A 116 12.71 -41.61 1.10
CA LYS A 116 13.30 -40.95 -0.08
C LYS A 116 12.52 -41.26 -1.37
N GLN A 117 12.13 -42.51 -1.60
CA GLN A 117 11.33 -42.90 -2.78
C GLN A 117 9.95 -42.23 -2.79
N ILE A 118 9.26 -42.22 -1.65
CA ILE A 118 7.97 -41.56 -1.46
C ILE A 118 8.11 -40.05 -1.72
N HIS A 119 9.14 -39.41 -1.15
CA HIS A 119 9.41 -37.99 -1.36
C HIS A 119 9.66 -37.64 -2.83
N GLU A 120 10.44 -38.45 -3.56
CA GLU A 120 10.69 -38.24 -5.00
C GLU A 120 9.40 -38.42 -5.84
N LYS A 121 8.53 -39.37 -5.48
CA LYS A 121 7.21 -39.56 -6.11
C LYS A 121 6.28 -38.36 -5.86
N TYR A 122 6.19 -37.90 -4.61
CA TYR A 122 5.42 -36.70 -4.23
C TYR A 122 5.95 -35.45 -4.94
N LEU A 123 7.27 -35.27 -5.06
CA LEU A 123 7.87 -34.15 -5.79
C LEU A 123 7.47 -34.17 -7.28
N LYS A 124 7.49 -35.34 -7.93
CA LYS A 124 7.05 -35.49 -9.33
C LYS A 124 5.57 -35.14 -9.48
N GLN A 125 4.70 -35.68 -8.63
CA GLN A 125 3.26 -35.40 -8.64
C GLN A 125 2.96 -33.93 -8.32
N ALA A 126 3.63 -33.33 -7.34
CA ALA A 126 3.50 -31.92 -6.99
C ALA A 126 3.97 -31.01 -8.12
N ASN A 127 5.04 -31.36 -8.83
CA ASN A 127 5.53 -30.60 -9.98
C ASN A 127 4.58 -30.70 -11.19
N GLN A 128 3.89 -31.83 -11.38
CA GLN A 128 2.84 -31.96 -12.39
C GLN A 128 1.60 -31.14 -12.01
N LYS A 129 1.15 -31.16 -10.75
CA LYS A 129 0.03 -30.33 -10.26
C LYS A 129 0.31 -28.83 -10.37
N LYS A 130 1.55 -28.38 -10.10
CA LYS A 130 2.02 -26.99 -10.25
C LYS A 130 1.99 -26.45 -11.70
N ARG A 131 1.60 -27.25 -12.69
CA ARG A 131 1.42 -26.79 -14.08
C ARG A 131 -0.05 -26.51 -14.42
N LYS A 132 -1.00 -26.93 -13.58
CA LYS A 132 -2.44 -26.69 -13.78
C LYS A 132 -2.84 -25.37 -13.12
N LEU A 133 -3.67 -24.59 -13.81
CA LEU A 133 -4.19 -23.31 -13.33
C LEU A 133 -5.03 -23.51 -12.05
N ASP A 134 -5.90 -24.52 -12.01
CA ASP A 134 -6.81 -24.83 -10.90
C ASP A 134 -6.10 -24.94 -9.55
N PHE A 135 -4.87 -25.49 -9.56
CA PHE A 135 -4.06 -25.58 -8.34
C PHE A 135 -3.78 -24.20 -7.74
N TYR A 136 -3.40 -23.24 -8.59
CA TYR A 136 -3.08 -21.88 -8.16
C TYR A 136 -4.33 -21.08 -7.78
N GLU A 137 -5.43 -21.27 -8.50
CA GLU A 137 -6.71 -20.66 -8.16
C GLU A 137 -7.24 -21.16 -6.81
N GLN A 138 -7.16 -22.46 -6.55
CA GLN A 138 -7.54 -23.03 -5.26
C GLN A 138 -6.66 -22.49 -4.13
N GLN A 139 -5.35 -22.34 -4.35
CA GLN A 139 -4.45 -21.71 -3.38
C GLN A 139 -4.83 -20.24 -3.13
N PHE A 140 -5.24 -19.51 -4.16
CA PHE A 140 -5.73 -18.14 -4.03
C PHE A 140 -7.04 -18.08 -3.23
N ARG A 141 -8.04 -18.90 -3.57
CA ARG A 141 -9.32 -18.99 -2.85
C ARG A 141 -9.13 -19.34 -1.37
N ASN A 142 -8.30 -20.34 -1.07
CA ASN A 142 -7.97 -20.71 0.31
C ASN A 142 -7.23 -19.58 1.06
N TYR A 143 -6.45 -18.76 0.35
CA TYR A 143 -5.70 -17.67 0.95
C TYR A 143 -6.60 -16.49 1.35
N ILE A 144 -7.60 -16.16 0.53
CA ILE A 144 -8.54 -15.05 0.77
C ILE A 144 -9.63 -15.39 1.80
N GLN A 145 -10.00 -16.67 1.94
CA GLN A 145 -10.96 -17.14 2.97
C GLN A 145 -10.39 -17.13 4.40
N GLN A 146 -9.09 -16.89 4.58
CA GLN A 146 -8.47 -16.84 5.89
C GLN A 146 -8.63 -15.44 6.52
N MET A 147 -9.44 -15.37 7.57
CA MET A 147 -9.60 -14.18 8.41
C MET A 147 -8.43 -14.02 9.40
N PRO A 148 -8.08 -12.79 9.83
CA PRO A 148 -7.12 -12.62 10.92
C PRO A 148 -7.78 -12.97 12.26
N LYS A 149 -7.71 -14.25 12.67
CA LYS A 149 -8.29 -14.76 13.92
C LYS A 149 -7.28 -15.33 14.93
N TYR A 150 -6.00 -15.37 14.55
CA TYR A 150 -4.94 -15.95 15.38
C TYR A 150 -4.27 -14.86 16.20
N VAL A 151 -4.50 -14.87 17.51
CA VAL A 151 -3.99 -13.84 18.41
C VAL A 151 -2.58 -14.18 18.88
N CYS A 152 -1.63 -13.26 18.68
CA CYS A 152 -0.27 -13.42 19.18
C CYS A 152 -0.22 -13.24 20.71
N THR A 153 0.28 -14.22 21.47
CA THR A 153 0.43 -14.16 22.94
C THR A 153 1.32 -13.00 23.42
N VAL A 154 2.23 -12.51 22.56
CA VAL A 154 3.16 -11.42 22.90
C VAL A 154 2.62 -10.04 22.56
N CYS A 155 2.05 -9.85 21.35
CA CYS A 155 1.63 -8.52 20.89
C CYS A 155 0.11 -8.33 20.80
N HIS A 156 -0.67 -9.35 21.14
CA HIS A 156 -2.15 -9.41 21.16
C HIS A 156 -2.85 -9.03 19.86
N ARG A 157 -2.12 -8.82 18.76
CA ARG A 157 -2.69 -8.56 17.45
C ARG A 157 -3.33 -9.81 16.87
N CYS A 158 -4.49 -9.63 16.26
CA CYS A 158 -5.11 -10.62 15.39
C CYS A 158 -4.34 -10.73 14.08
N MET A 159 -3.74 -11.88 13.85
CA MET A 159 -2.90 -12.21 12.71
C MET A 159 -3.57 -13.28 11.84
N PHE A 160 -3.14 -13.35 10.58
CA PHE A 160 -3.53 -14.46 9.71
C PHE A 160 -2.74 -15.71 10.08
N GLN A 161 -3.27 -16.89 9.72
CA GLN A 161 -2.62 -18.18 9.98
C GLN A 161 -1.19 -18.24 9.43
N SER A 162 -0.96 -17.63 8.26
CA SER A 162 0.36 -17.55 7.61
C SER A 162 1.40 -16.75 8.41
N ASP A 163 0.94 -15.87 9.30
CA ASP A 163 1.78 -14.90 9.99
C ASP A 163 2.09 -15.31 11.43
N VAL A 164 1.62 -16.49 11.85
CA VAL A 164 1.79 -17.05 13.18
C VAL A 164 2.46 -18.42 13.15
N LYS A 165 3.04 -18.79 14.29
CA LYS A 165 3.58 -20.11 14.59
C LYS A 165 3.07 -20.56 15.94
N PHE A 166 3.06 -21.86 16.18
CA PHE A 166 2.85 -22.40 17.51
C PHE A 166 3.92 -21.86 18.47
N CYS A 167 3.48 -21.33 19.60
CA CYS A 167 4.34 -20.89 20.67
C CYS A 167 4.77 -22.11 21.50
N ASN A 168 6.02 -22.52 21.38
CA ASN A 168 6.61 -23.52 22.26
C ASN A 168 7.61 -22.81 23.17
N ARG A 169 7.22 -22.60 24.43
CA ARG A 169 8.00 -21.88 25.44
C ARG A 169 9.34 -22.56 25.76
N GLU A 170 9.37 -23.89 25.82
CA GLU A 170 10.58 -24.69 26.09
C GLU A 170 11.70 -24.45 25.08
N LYS A 171 11.36 -24.18 23.82
CA LYS A 171 12.38 -23.88 22.78
C LYS A 171 13.17 -22.61 23.06
N TYR A 172 12.59 -21.64 23.77
CA TYR A 172 13.29 -20.42 24.13
C TYR A 172 14.08 -20.62 25.42
N LYS A 173 13.55 -21.37 26.39
CA LYS A 173 14.23 -21.75 27.63
C LYS A 173 15.55 -22.47 27.37
N LEU A 174 15.54 -23.47 26.48
CA LEU A 174 16.74 -24.24 26.12
C LEU A 174 17.79 -23.43 25.33
N LYS A 175 17.43 -22.26 24.80
CA LYS A 175 18.28 -21.50 23.88
C LYS A 175 19.07 -20.38 24.58
N PHE A 176 18.58 -19.86 25.69
CA PHE A 176 19.09 -18.65 26.32
C PHE A 176 19.47 -18.89 27.78
N ASN A 177 20.42 -18.11 28.27
CA ASN A 177 20.76 -18.07 29.69
C ASN A 177 19.56 -17.57 30.52
N GLU A 178 19.55 -17.89 31.81
CA GLU A 178 18.42 -17.67 32.71
C GLU A 178 17.85 -16.24 32.67
N ASN A 179 18.71 -15.21 32.72
CA ASN A 179 18.29 -13.81 32.66
C ASN A 179 17.53 -13.45 31.37
N VAL A 180 18.04 -13.88 30.22
CA VAL A 180 17.42 -13.60 28.91
C VAL A 180 16.13 -14.40 28.74
N TRP A 181 16.09 -15.62 29.30
CA TRP A 181 14.88 -16.41 29.37
C TRP A 181 13.80 -15.74 30.23
N LEU A 182 14.13 -15.22 31.41
CA LEU A 182 13.19 -14.51 32.28
C LEU A 182 12.59 -13.28 31.58
N SER A 183 13.41 -12.50 30.86
CA SER A 183 12.92 -11.38 30.04
C SER A 183 12.04 -11.81 28.87
N ALA A 184 12.30 -12.98 28.27
CA ALA A 184 11.43 -13.54 27.24
C ALA A 184 10.13 -14.08 27.84
N LEU A 185 10.20 -14.69 29.04
CA LEU A 185 9.06 -15.26 29.75
C LEU A 185 8.02 -14.20 30.09
N SER A 186 8.47 -13.03 30.55
CA SER A 186 7.61 -11.89 30.87
C SER A 186 6.83 -11.34 29.66
N CYS A 187 7.25 -11.66 28.43
CA CYS A 187 6.54 -11.25 27.22
C CYS A 187 5.31 -12.12 26.90
N PHE A 188 5.18 -13.32 27.45
CA PHE A 188 4.09 -14.24 27.10
C PHE A 188 2.89 -14.05 28.03
N SER A 189 1.76 -13.55 27.50
CA SER A 189 0.59 -13.29 28.34
C SER A 189 -0.26 -14.52 28.64
N GLY A 190 -0.39 -15.45 27.69
CA GLY A 190 -1.37 -16.54 27.77
C GLY A 190 -2.86 -16.11 27.81
N ALA A 191 -3.14 -14.80 27.79
CA ALA A 191 -4.46 -14.23 28.10
C ALA A 191 -5.59 -14.67 27.16
N TYR A 192 -5.24 -15.10 25.94
CA TYR A 192 -6.20 -15.45 24.88
C TYR A 192 -6.37 -16.95 24.65
N ILE A 193 -5.69 -17.80 25.44
CA ILE A 193 -5.79 -19.26 25.32
C ILE A 193 -7.19 -19.73 25.76
N ASN A 194 -7.73 -19.12 26.81
CA ASN A 194 -9.00 -19.53 27.44
C ASN A 194 -10.20 -18.62 27.07
N LYS A 195 -9.97 -17.46 26.45
CA LYS A 195 -11.03 -16.46 26.15
C LYS A 195 -11.90 -16.81 24.93
N PHE A 196 -11.40 -17.64 24.01
CA PHE A 196 -12.14 -18.00 22.80
C PHE A 196 -12.68 -19.43 22.91
N ALA A 197 -13.90 -19.57 23.44
CA ALA A 197 -14.48 -20.87 23.77
C ALA A 197 -14.87 -21.74 22.56
N PHE A 198 -15.05 -21.13 21.38
CA PHE A 198 -15.82 -21.73 20.27
C PHE A 198 -15.01 -22.43 19.16
N GLU A 199 -13.71 -22.14 18.98
CA GLU A 199 -12.88 -22.83 17.98
C GLU A 199 -11.65 -23.52 18.60
N PRO A 200 -11.46 -24.85 18.40
CA PRO A 200 -10.33 -25.60 18.95
C PRO A 200 -8.96 -25.01 18.58
N CYS A 201 -8.83 -24.39 17.41
CA CYS A 201 -7.58 -23.82 16.93
C CYS A 201 -7.13 -22.56 17.69
N GLN A 202 -8.05 -21.89 18.40
CA GLN A 202 -7.76 -20.70 19.21
C GLN A 202 -7.35 -21.04 20.65
N ARG A 203 -7.56 -22.29 21.09
CA ARG A 203 -7.07 -22.81 22.39
C ARG A 203 -5.58 -23.12 22.41
N ILE A 204 -4.89 -22.88 21.30
CA ILE A 204 -3.45 -23.12 21.17
C ILE A 204 -2.73 -21.78 21.30
N GLU A 205 -1.61 -21.75 22.02
CA GLU A 205 -0.82 -20.54 22.15
C GLU A 205 -0.09 -20.21 20.83
N TRP A 206 -0.39 -19.06 20.24
CA TRP A 206 0.21 -18.60 18.98
C TRP A 206 1.18 -17.44 19.20
N ILE A 207 2.25 -17.41 18.40
CA ILE A 207 3.19 -16.28 18.34
C ILE A 207 3.36 -15.82 16.89
N CYS A 208 3.28 -14.51 16.65
CA CYS A 208 3.49 -13.96 15.32
C CYS A 208 4.97 -14.01 14.90
N ASN A 209 5.22 -14.08 13.59
CA ASN A 209 6.56 -14.15 13.02
C ASN A 209 7.50 -13.02 13.49
N SER A 210 6.98 -11.79 13.64
CA SER A 210 7.77 -10.66 14.11
C SER A 210 8.23 -10.82 15.56
N CYS A 211 7.31 -11.15 16.48
CA CYS A 211 7.63 -11.37 17.89
C CYS A 211 8.56 -12.57 18.06
N HIS A 212 8.29 -13.67 17.35
CA HIS A 212 9.16 -14.84 17.35
C HIS A 212 10.58 -14.51 16.89
N ASN A 213 10.74 -13.70 15.84
CA ASN A 213 12.06 -13.33 15.32
C ASN A 213 12.86 -12.44 16.29
N SER A 214 12.19 -11.55 17.03
CA SER A 214 12.83 -10.73 18.08
C SER A 214 13.23 -11.59 19.27
N LEU A 215 12.29 -12.36 19.84
CA LEU A 215 12.57 -13.22 20.99
C LEU A 215 13.60 -14.31 20.67
N SER A 216 13.61 -14.83 19.44
CA SER A 216 14.63 -15.80 18.99
C SER A 216 16.04 -15.22 18.92
N LYS A 217 16.23 -13.90 19.02
CA LYS A 217 17.54 -13.24 19.12
C LYS A 217 17.91 -12.84 20.55
N GLY A 218 16.99 -13.00 21.50
CA GLY A 218 17.15 -12.49 22.87
C GLY A 218 16.63 -11.05 23.05
N ASP A 219 16.00 -10.47 22.01
CA ASP A 219 15.48 -9.10 22.06
C ASP A 219 14.00 -9.09 22.49
N ILE A 220 13.63 -8.18 23.38
CA ILE A 220 12.22 -7.91 23.72
C ILE A 220 11.55 -7.24 22.50
N PRO A 221 10.43 -7.80 21.98
CA PRO A 221 9.71 -7.17 20.89
C PRO A 221 9.17 -5.80 21.31
N ALA A 222 9.41 -4.74 20.52
CA ALA A 222 8.87 -3.40 20.79
C ALA A 222 7.33 -3.31 20.83
N ARG A 223 6.64 -4.35 20.35
CA ARG A 223 5.18 -4.47 20.40
C ARG A 223 4.72 -5.49 21.46
N SER A 224 5.60 -5.88 22.37
CA SER A 224 5.26 -6.75 23.49
C SER A 224 4.27 -6.01 24.37
N VAL A 225 3.11 -6.63 24.60
CA VAL A 225 2.03 -5.95 25.30
C VAL A 225 2.32 -5.83 26.79
N ILE A 226 2.78 -6.90 27.42
CA ILE A 226 3.15 -6.88 28.84
C ILE A 226 4.51 -6.19 29.01
N ALA A 227 5.55 -6.67 28.32
CA ALA A 227 6.91 -6.19 28.58
C ALA A 227 7.21 -4.76 28.10
N ASN A 228 6.32 -4.13 27.32
CA ASN A 228 6.49 -2.74 26.87
C ASN A 228 5.31 -1.84 27.25
N ASN A 229 4.52 -2.22 28.26
CA ASN A 229 3.38 -1.45 28.80
C ASN A 229 2.45 -0.96 27.69
N LEU A 230 1.78 -1.94 27.04
CA LEU A 230 0.73 -1.70 26.03
C LEU A 230 -0.58 -2.43 26.37
N VAL A 231 -0.70 -2.94 27.59
CA VAL A 231 -1.96 -3.50 28.10
C VAL A 231 -2.85 -2.31 28.43
N GLY A 232 -3.98 -2.15 27.75
CA GLY A 232 -4.99 -1.19 28.22
C GLY A 232 -5.51 -1.63 29.58
N GLY A 233 -5.71 -0.69 30.51
CA GLY A 233 -6.33 -0.97 31.81
C GLY A 233 -7.66 -1.70 31.68
N HIS A 234 -8.08 -2.41 32.74
CA HIS A 234 -9.41 -3.02 32.78
C HIS A 234 -10.47 -1.94 32.52
N LEU A 235 -11.32 -2.14 31.51
CA LEU A 235 -12.38 -1.18 31.19
C LEU A 235 -13.52 -1.38 32.19
N PRO A 236 -13.83 -0.38 33.04
CA PRO A 236 -14.96 -0.45 33.97
C PRO A 236 -16.29 -0.48 33.21
N ASP A 237 -17.29 -1.18 33.74
CA ASP A 237 -18.60 -1.35 33.12
C ASP A 237 -19.30 0.00 32.87
N GLU A 238 -19.12 0.95 33.79
CA GLU A 238 -19.68 2.29 33.74
C GLU A 238 -19.14 3.12 32.56
N ILE A 239 -17.91 2.84 32.11
CA ILE A 239 -17.32 3.47 30.93
C ILE A 239 -17.72 2.71 29.66
N GLN A 240 -17.84 1.38 29.74
CA GLN A 240 -18.19 0.53 28.61
C GLN A 240 -19.60 0.82 28.04
N VAL A 241 -20.54 1.16 28.92
CA VAL A 241 -21.95 1.44 28.56
C VAL A 241 -22.15 2.82 27.92
N LEU A 242 -21.17 3.73 28.02
CA LEU A 242 -21.30 5.09 27.49
C LEU A 242 -21.45 5.10 25.96
N ASN A 243 -22.36 5.94 25.48
CA ASN A 243 -22.50 6.25 24.07
C ASN A 243 -21.42 7.23 23.57
N ASP A 244 -21.42 7.49 22.26
CA ASP A 244 -20.39 8.31 21.63
C ASP A 244 -20.34 9.76 22.14
N LEU A 245 -21.47 10.38 22.46
CA LEU A 245 -21.53 11.75 22.98
C LEU A 245 -21.12 11.78 24.47
N GLU A 246 -21.62 10.86 25.28
CA GLU A 246 -21.24 10.70 26.69
C GLU A 246 -19.73 10.51 26.85
N ARG A 247 -19.09 9.74 25.95
CA ARG A 247 -17.62 9.59 25.90
C ARG A 247 -16.88 10.89 25.63
N HIS A 248 -17.49 11.86 24.93
CA HIS A 248 -16.91 13.19 24.73
C HIS A 248 -17.08 14.07 25.98
N LEU A 249 -18.21 13.96 26.67
CA LEU A 249 -18.49 14.75 27.89
C LEU A 249 -17.50 14.45 29.02
N ILE A 250 -16.99 13.23 29.10
CA ILE A 250 -15.99 12.83 30.09
C ILE A 250 -14.54 13.11 29.67
N ALA A 251 -14.30 13.60 28.44
CA ALA A 251 -12.95 13.76 27.91
C ALA A 251 -12.35 15.12 28.30
N LEU A 252 -11.14 15.12 28.90
CA LEU A 252 -10.39 16.33 29.25
C LEU A 252 -9.92 17.12 28.02
N ARG A 253 -9.85 16.47 26.85
CA ARG A 253 -9.46 17.07 25.57
C ARG A 253 -10.45 16.65 24.50
N LEU A 254 -11.11 17.61 23.86
CA LEU A 254 -12.03 17.33 22.76
C LEU A 254 -11.28 17.42 21.41
N PRO A 255 -11.15 16.30 20.66
CA PRO A 255 -10.59 16.33 19.33
C PRO A 255 -11.66 16.79 18.31
N PHE A 256 -11.55 18.03 17.84
CA PHE A 256 -12.32 18.53 16.72
C PHE A 256 -11.64 18.18 15.39
N MET A 257 -12.41 17.59 14.49
CA MET A 257 -12.00 17.24 13.13
C MET A 257 -13.16 17.46 12.17
N LYS A 258 -12.88 17.93 10.95
CA LYS A 258 -13.90 18.10 9.91
C LYS A 258 -14.07 16.77 9.18
N MET A 259 -15.12 16.06 9.55
CA MET A 259 -15.50 14.80 8.90
C MET A 259 -16.31 15.10 7.63
N ILE A 260 -15.96 14.42 6.54
CA ILE A 260 -16.66 14.49 5.26
C ILE A 260 -17.22 13.11 4.91
N SER A 261 -18.45 13.07 4.38
CA SER A 261 -19.00 11.84 3.80
C SER A 261 -18.55 11.74 2.34
N LEU A 262 -17.95 10.60 1.98
CA LEU A 262 -17.53 10.37 0.60
C LEU A 262 -18.74 9.95 -0.25
N PRO A 263 -18.86 10.41 -1.50
CA PRO A 263 -20.10 10.35 -2.29
C PRO A 263 -20.61 8.94 -2.65
N LYS A 264 -19.88 7.86 -2.31
CA LYS A 264 -20.32 6.48 -2.54
C LYS A 264 -19.87 5.56 -1.40
N GLY A 265 -20.81 4.82 -0.79
CA GLY A 265 -20.53 3.75 0.18
C GLY A 265 -20.52 4.15 1.66
N GLY A 266 -20.93 5.38 1.99
CA GLY A 266 -21.04 5.84 3.38
C GLY A 266 -19.70 5.92 4.14
N GLN A 267 -18.58 5.79 3.42
CA GLN A 267 -17.25 5.91 4.03
C GLN A 267 -16.99 7.35 4.44
N LYS A 268 -16.43 7.52 5.64
CA LYS A 268 -16.02 8.82 6.16
C LYS A 268 -14.59 9.14 5.72
N GLY A 269 -14.32 10.43 5.56
CA GLY A 269 -12.98 11.00 5.43
C GLY A 269 -12.81 12.19 6.36
N CYS A 270 -11.59 12.70 6.47
CA CYS A 270 -11.26 13.92 7.19
C CYS A 270 -10.63 14.92 6.24
N LYS A 271 -11.02 16.20 6.36
CA LYS A 271 -10.42 17.32 5.64
C LYS A 271 -9.81 18.30 6.64
N GLY A 272 -8.54 18.64 6.46
CA GLY A 272 -7.85 19.63 7.27
C GLY A 272 -7.36 19.13 8.63
N PRO A 273 -7.02 20.05 9.54
CA PRO A 273 -6.28 19.73 10.74
C PRO A 273 -7.18 19.08 11.80
N VAL A 274 -6.58 18.21 12.62
CA VAL A 274 -7.19 17.73 13.85
C VAL A 274 -6.72 18.63 14.99
N ILE A 275 -7.66 19.18 15.75
CA ILE A 275 -7.39 20.14 16.82
C ILE A 275 -7.91 19.54 18.13
N CYS A 276 -7.07 19.48 19.16
CA CYS A 276 -7.50 19.10 20.49
C CYS A 276 -7.65 20.34 21.36
N VAL A 277 -8.81 20.53 21.98
CA VAL A 277 -9.07 21.69 22.86
C VAL A 277 -9.39 21.20 24.28
N PRO A 278 -8.84 21.82 25.33
CA PRO A 278 -9.23 21.55 26.72
C PRO A 278 -10.74 21.71 26.93
N SER A 279 -11.33 20.76 27.66
CA SER A 279 -12.76 20.74 28.00
C SER A 279 -12.95 20.98 29.49
N GLU A 280 -13.89 21.84 29.85
CA GLU A 280 -14.30 22.08 31.25
C GLU A 280 -15.24 20.96 31.73
N VAL A 281 -14.67 19.77 31.94
CA VAL A 281 -15.44 18.56 32.29
C VAL A 281 -16.19 18.70 33.61
N GLN A 282 -15.59 19.37 34.61
CA GLN A 282 -16.19 19.61 35.91
C GLN A 282 -17.47 20.43 35.79
N ASP A 283 -17.36 21.63 35.21
CA ASP A 283 -18.50 22.54 35.02
C ASP A 283 -19.60 21.87 34.20
N THR A 284 -19.21 21.17 33.13
CA THR A 284 -20.17 20.45 32.27
C THR A 284 -20.94 19.39 33.04
N ALA A 285 -20.27 18.58 33.86
CA ALA A 285 -20.92 17.50 34.61
C ALA A 285 -21.85 18.02 35.73
N ASN A 286 -21.51 19.16 36.32
CA ASN A 286 -22.30 19.79 37.38
C ASN A 286 -23.56 20.46 36.81
N ILE A 287 -23.47 21.01 35.59
CA ILE A 287 -24.57 21.66 34.86
C ILE A 287 -25.67 20.71 34.38
N LEU A 288 -25.37 19.43 34.13
CA LEU A 288 -26.36 18.50 33.58
C LEU A 288 -27.52 18.26 34.58
N PRO A 289 -28.79 18.31 34.15
CA PRO A 289 -29.93 18.16 35.05
C PRO A 289 -29.95 16.78 35.73
N ARG A 290 -30.45 16.71 36.96
CA ARG A 290 -30.71 15.44 37.68
C ARG A 290 -32.17 15.06 37.45
N HIS A 291 -32.43 13.82 37.08
CA HIS A 291 -33.80 13.33 36.95
C HIS A 291 -34.13 12.37 38.11
N PRO A 292 -35.34 12.39 38.68
CA PRO A 292 -35.74 11.48 39.77
C PRO A 292 -35.52 10.00 39.44
N SER A 293 -35.77 9.65 38.18
CA SER A 293 -35.42 8.34 37.62
C SER A 293 -33.95 8.32 37.20
N LYS A 294 -33.14 7.46 37.83
CA LYS A 294 -31.71 7.19 37.56
C LYS A 294 -31.37 6.70 36.14
N SER A 295 -32.31 6.80 35.21
CA SER A 295 -32.29 6.27 33.86
C SER A 295 -32.95 7.20 32.83
N ALA A 296 -33.15 8.46 33.18
CA ALA A 296 -33.68 9.43 32.22
C ALA A 296 -32.64 9.82 31.17
N PHE A 297 -33.12 10.05 29.96
CA PHE A 297 -32.33 10.51 28.85
C PHE A 297 -32.72 11.94 28.49
N ILE A 298 -31.72 12.79 28.29
CA ILE A 298 -31.89 14.16 27.83
C ILE A 298 -31.32 14.31 26.42
N ARG A 299 -31.91 15.20 25.62
CA ARG A 299 -31.39 15.55 24.29
C ARG A 299 -30.31 16.62 24.45
N LEU A 300 -29.08 16.34 24.02
CA LEU A 300 -27.96 17.26 24.19
C LEU A 300 -27.24 17.55 22.87
N LYS A 301 -27.14 18.85 22.54
CA LYS A 301 -26.36 19.39 21.41
C LYS A 301 -24.98 19.84 21.92
N LEU A 302 -23.91 19.13 21.54
CA LEU A 302 -22.53 19.54 21.79
C LEU A 302 -22.08 20.50 20.68
N LYS A 303 -21.91 21.77 21.02
CA LYS A 303 -21.49 22.85 20.10
C LYS A 303 -20.00 23.18 20.31
N ARG A 304 -19.37 23.80 19.30
CA ARG A 304 -17.99 24.34 19.41
C ARG A 304 -17.97 25.69 20.12
N ARG A 305 -19.01 26.48 19.84
CA ARG A 305 -19.34 27.74 20.48
C ARG A 305 -20.85 27.80 20.63
N LEU A 306 -21.34 28.37 21.73
CA LEU A 306 -22.79 28.49 21.96
C LEU A 306 -23.47 29.34 20.89
N ASN A 307 -22.79 30.38 20.41
CA ASN A 307 -23.29 31.27 19.36
C ASN A 307 -23.37 30.64 17.96
N TYR A 308 -22.86 29.43 17.76
CA TYR A 308 -22.98 28.74 16.49
C TYR A 308 -24.35 28.07 16.38
N ARG A 309 -25.04 28.34 15.27
CA ARG A 309 -26.31 27.66 14.93
C ARG A 309 -26.14 26.14 14.85
N GLY A 310 -25.03 25.68 14.26
CA GLY A 310 -24.74 24.25 14.10
C GLY A 310 -24.10 23.60 15.33
N TRP A 311 -24.38 22.31 15.53
CA TRP A 311 -23.76 21.46 16.56
C TRP A 311 -22.71 20.52 15.97
N TYR A 312 -21.74 20.13 16.79
CA TYR A 312 -20.74 19.12 16.44
C TYR A 312 -21.29 17.69 16.57
N LYS A 313 -22.08 17.44 17.62
CA LYS A 313 -22.78 16.17 17.86
C LYS A 313 -24.10 16.41 18.56
N TYR A 314 -25.10 15.60 18.22
CA TYR A 314 -26.42 15.60 18.84
C TYR A 314 -26.86 14.15 19.09
N GLN A 315 -27.06 13.80 20.36
CA GLN A 315 -27.51 12.48 20.80
C GLN A 315 -28.27 12.60 22.13
N MET A 316 -29.12 11.62 22.43
CA MET A 316 -29.67 11.46 23.76
C MET A 316 -28.60 10.92 24.72
N ILE A 317 -28.47 11.52 25.91
CA ILE A 317 -27.47 11.14 26.91
C ILE A 317 -28.13 10.96 28.28
N CYS A 318 -27.55 10.10 29.11
CA CYS A 318 -27.97 9.91 30.50
C CYS A 318 -26.96 10.60 31.44
N PRO A 319 -27.34 11.71 32.12
CA PRO A 319 -26.43 12.45 33.01
C PRO A 319 -25.80 11.59 34.10
N ASP A 320 -26.55 10.64 34.66
CA ASP A 320 -26.06 9.76 35.73
C ASP A 320 -24.94 8.84 35.26
N ARG A 321 -24.99 8.37 34.00
CA ARG A 321 -23.91 7.56 33.41
C ARG A 321 -22.62 8.37 33.27
N VAL A 322 -22.75 9.63 32.82
CA VAL A 322 -21.60 10.55 32.68
C VAL A 322 -20.95 10.78 34.04
N ARG A 323 -21.75 11.09 35.08
CA ARG A 323 -21.23 11.28 36.45
C ARG A 323 -20.62 10.02 37.04
N ALA A 324 -21.28 8.86 36.90
CA ALA A 324 -20.76 7.58 37.37
C ALA A 324 -19.39 7.25 36.74
N ALA A 325 -19.26 7.45 35.42
CA ALA A 325 -18.00 7.27 34.72
C ALA A 325 -16.91 8.23 35.23
N LEU A 326 -17.23 9.51 35.47
CA LEU A 326 -16.28 10.47 36.01
C LEU A 326 -15.84 10.11 37.43
N ARG A 327 -16.74 9.66 38.32
CA ARG A 327 -16.38 9.20 39.68
C ARG A 327 -15.35 8.07 39.64
N ILE A 328 -15.46 7.18 38.67
CA ILE A 328 -14.51 6.07 38.51
C ILE A 328 -13.20 6.54 37.91
N LEU A 329 -13.24 7.45 36.93
CA LEU A 329 -12.04 8.06 36.38
C LEU A 329 -11.26 8.84 37.45
N CYS A 330 -11.91 9.56 38.37
CA CYS A 330 -11.23 10.23 39.49
C CYS A 330 -10.50 9.24 40.43
N LYS A 331 -10.99 8.00 40.54
CA LYS A 331 -10.36 6.94 41.35
C LYS A 331 -9.19 6.26 40.64
N ILE A 332 -9.31 5.99 39.34
CA ILE A 332 -8.39 5.13 38.58
C ILE A 332 -7.36 5.95 37.78
N ASN A 333 -7.74 7.13 37.26
CA ASN A 333 -6.94 7.92 36.34
C ASN A 333 -6.29 9.12 37.04
N GLU A 334 -4.96 9.20 37.01
CA GLU A 334 -4.22 10.30 37.63
C GLU A 334 -4.57 11.68 37.05
N ASN A 335 -4.97 11.75 35.77
CA ASN A 335 -5.35 13.01 35.12
C ASN A 335 -6.67 13.60 35.66
N TYR A 336 -7.48 12.81 36.38
CA TYR A 336 -8.82 13.20 36.84
C TYR A 336 -8.88 13.55 38.33
N LYS A 337 -7.75 13.48 39.06
CA LYS A 337 -7.70 13.74 40.51
C LYS A 337 -8.21 15.12 40.94
N ASN A 338 -8.10 16.11 40.04
CA ASN A 338 -8.48 17.49 40.33
C ASN A 338 -9.94 17.81 39.98
N ILE A 339 -10.71 16.83 39.49
CA ILE A 339 -12.13 17.02 39.13
C ILE A 339 -13.00 16.73 40.34
N GLN A 340 -13.76 17.73 40.76
CA GLN A 340 -14.77 17.59 41.81
C GLN A 340 -16.17 17.57 41.19
N ILE A 341 -16.91 16.49 41.45
CA ILE A 341 -18.30 16.36 41.03
C ILE A 341 -19.16 16.74 42.24
N ASP A 342 -20.06 17.70 42.06
CA ASP A 342 -20.97 18.08 43.14
C ASP A 342 -21.95 16.92 43.41
N ASP A 343 -22.00 16.45 44.65
CA ASP A 343 -22.88 15.37 45.12
C ASP A 343 -24.06 15.92 45.95
N ASN A 344 -24.25 17.25 46.06
CA ASN A 344 -25.38 17.82 46.80
C ASN A 344 -26.71 17.32 46.24
N ASP A 345 -27.50 16.62 47.07
CA ASP A 345 -28.81 16.02 46.74
C ASP A 345 -29.92 17.06 46.45
N TYR A 346 -29.60 18.36 46.55
CA TYR A 346 -30.50 19.48 46.30
C TYR A 346 -30.38 19.98 44.86
N ASP A 347 -31.02 19.27 43.94
CA ASP A 347 -31.58 19.90 42.73
C ASP A 347 -32.81 19.07 42.33
N TYR A 348 -33.81 19.13 43.20
CA TYR A 348 -35.12 18.54 43.03
C TYR A 348 -36.13 19.69 42.96
N PHE A 349 -36.81 19.81 41.82
CA PHE A 349 -37.92 20.73 41.52
C PHE A 349 -37.59 22.20 41.25
N HIS A 350 -37.71 22.63 39.99
CA HIS A 350 -38.73 23.59 39.55
C HIS A 350 -38.80 23.58 38.02
N TRP A 351 -39.63 22.70 37.47
CA TRP A 351 -40.14 22.74 36.10
C TRP A 351 -41.61 23.19 36.16
N ASP A 352 -41.85 24.32 36.83
CA ASP A 352 -43.13 25.03 36.81
C ASP A 352 -42.88 26.51 36.49
N ASP A 353 -43.77 27.05 35.66
CA ASP A 353 -43.73 28.26 34.82
C ASP A 353 -43.49 29.63 35.49
N GLN A 354 -42.79 29.75 36.63
CA GLN A 354 -42.70 31.02 37.37
C GLN A 354 -41.30 31.59 37.66
N SER A 355 -40.20 30.95 37.24
CA SER A 355 -38.84 31.44 37.55
C SER A 355 -38.08 32.07 36.36
N ILE A 356 -38.79 32.72 35.42
CA ILE A 356 -38.15 33.43 34.28
C ILE A 356 -37.67 34.85 34.67
N ASN A 357 -38.10 35.43 35.80
CA ASN A 357 -37.75 36.82 36.15
C ASN A 357 -36.52 37.00 37.05
N ASP A 358 -36.06 35.97 37.77
CA ASP A 358 -34.98 36.13 38.76
C ASP A 358 -33.55 35.79 38.26
N ILE A 359 -33.41 35.33 37.01
CA ILE A 359 -32.09 35.05 36.39
C ILE A 359 -31.40 36.34 35.90
N SER A 360 -32.03 37.50 36.02
CA SER A 360 -31.47 38.79 35.62
C SER A 360 -30.45 39.38 36.62
N ASN A 361 -30.38 38.90 37.87
CA ASN A 361 -29.65 39.61 38.94
C ASN A 361 -28.48 38.86 39.62
N ASN A 362 -28.06 37.67 39.17
CA ASN A 362 -26.83 37.04 39.69
C ASN A 362 -25.77 36.79 38.60
N LYS A 363 -24.74 37.65 38.62
CA LYS A 363 -23.52 37.53 37.82
C LYS A 363 -22.73 36.27 38.24
N GLN A 364 -22.88 35.13 37.56
CA GLN A 364 -21.76 34.19 37.25
C GLN A 364 -22.11 32.88 36.49
N ILE A 365 -23.23 32.73 35.79
CA ILE A 365 -23.51 31.49 35.02
C ILE A 365 -23.66 31.84 33.53
N SER A 366 -22.71 31.41 32.69
CA SER A 366 -22.62 31.80 31.26
C SER A 366 -22.44 30.60 30.32
N SER A 367 -22.95 29.42 30.69
CA SER A 367 -22.63 28.14 30.04
C SER A 367 -23.82 27.33 29.52
N ILE A 368 -25.06 27.80 29.72
CA ILE A 368 -26.28 27.12 29.25
C ILE A 368 -27.18 28.15 28.60
N PHE A 369 -27.61 27.90 27.37
CA PHE A 369 -28.70 28.61 26.72
C PHE A 369 -29.83 27.61 26.46
N ILE A 370 -31.03 27.94 26.92
CA ILE A 370 -32.27 27.32 26.48
C ILE A 370 -32.76 28.19 25.31
N GLU A 371 -32.89 27.60 24.11
CA GLU A 371 -33.30 28.32 22.90
C GLU A 371 -34.81 28.65 22.98
N ASN A 372 -35.15 29.91 23.29
CA ASN A 372 -36.47 30.51 23.06
C ASN A 372 -36.27 31.69 22.10
N ASP A 373 -36.46 31.49 20.79
CA ASP A 373 -36.23 32.54 19.79
C ASP A 373 -37.44 33.47 19.67
N ILE A 374 -37.21 34.76 19.95
CA ILE A 374 -38.05 35.88 19.50
C ILE A 374 -37.47 36.40 18.19
N ASN A 375 -38.29 36.38 17.14
CA ASN A 375 -38.00 36.95 15.83
C ASN A 375 -37.49 38.39 15.94
N ASN A 376 -36.30 38.65 15.40
CA ASN A 376 -35.99 39.95 14.80
C ASN A 376 -35.15 39.72 13.55
N ASP A 377 -35.80 39.96 12.42
CA ASP A 377 -35.17 40.19 11.13
C ASP A 377 -34.18 41.34 11.28
N ASP A 378 -32.92 41.11 10.92
CA ASP A 378 -32.14 42.18 10.32
C ASP A 378 -31.23 41.65 9.22
N ARG A 379 -31.60 42.02 8.00
CA ARG A 379 -30.90 41.75 6.77
C ARG A 379 -29.73 42.72 6.66
N THR A 380 -28.51 42.21 6.68
CA THR A 380 -27.38 42.93 6.07
C THR A 380 -26.50 41.96 5.31
N LEU A 381 -26.73 41.95 4.00
CA LEU A 381 -25.89 41.37 2.97
C LEU A 381 -24.47 41.94 3.07
N THR A 382 -23.49 41.07 3.27
CA THR A 382 -22.13 41.32 2.77
C THR A 382 -21.70 40.11 1.95
N SER A 383 -21.28 40.42 0.73
CA SER A 383 -21.08 39.53 -0.41
C SER A 383 -19.79 38.74 -0.28
N ASP A 384 -19.91 37.47 0.11
CA ASP A 384 -18.85 36.49 -0.12
C ASP A 384 -18.89 36.04 -1.59
N VAL A 385 -17.76 36.24 -2.26
CA VAL A 385 -17.52 35.89 -3.66
C VAL A 385 -17.75 34.40 -3.87
N GLU A 386 -18.83 34.08 -4.58
CA GLU A 386 -19.11 32.74 -5.09
C GLU A 386 -18.02 32.33 -6.10
N ILE A 387 -17.23 31.33 -5.72
CA ILE A 387 -16.48 30.55 -6.71
C ILE A 387 -17.52 29.62 -7.35
N HIS A 388 -18.09 30.06 -8.49
CA HIS A 388 -18.96 29.25 -9.33
C HIS A 388 -18.25 27.94 -9.73
N GLY A 389 -18.72 26.83 -9.18
CA GLY A 389 -18.53 25.49 -9.71
C GLY A 389 -19.91 24.89 -9.93
N ASP A 390 -20.30 24.77 -11.20
CA ASP A 390 -21.58 24.26 -11.70
C ASP A 390 -22.19 23.09 -10.87
N GLU A 391 -23.18 23.37 -10.02
CA GLU A 391 -23.88 22.39 -9.18
C GLU A 391 -25.41 22.30 -9.44
N GLU A 392 -25.94 22.79 -10.55
CA GLU A 392 -27.41 22.89 -10.71
C GLU A 392 -28.17 21.63 -11.18
N ASP A 393 -27.52 20.52 -11.53
CA ASP A 393 -28.24 19.34 -12.11
C ASP A 393 -28.27 18.10 -11.20
N ASP A 394 -28.13 18.24 -9.86
CA ASP A 394 -27.89 17.12 -8.93
C ASP A 394 -29.12 16.63 -8.12
N GLU A 395 -30.34 17.02 -8.49
CA GLU A 395 -31.58 16.65 -7.77
C GLU A 395 -32.11 15.23 -8.08
N ASN A 396 -31.71 14.59 -9.18
CA ASN A 396 -32.35 13.34 -9.65
C ASN A 396 -31.57 12.02 -9.39
N ASP A 397 -30.52 11.98 -8.55
CA ASP A 397 -29.87 10.70 -8.15
C ASP A 397 -30.50 10.12 -6.87
N PRO A 398 -31.20 8.96 -6.92
CA PRO A 398 -31.78 8.33 -5.73
C PRO A 398 -30.73 7.92 -4.67
N ARG A 399 -29.43 7.97 -4.98
CA ARG A 399 -28.32 7.69 -4.04
C ARG A 399 -27.90 8.89 -3.18
N LYS A 400 -28.29 10.12 -3.55
CA LYS A 400 -28.19 11.29 -2.64
C LYS A 400 -29.31 11.28 -1.59
N LYS A 401 -30.47 10.71 -1.92
CA LYS A 401 -31.64 10.59 -1.03
C LYS A 401 -31.36 9.89 0.31
N TYR A 402 -30.27 9.10 0.39
CA TYR A 402 -29.84 8.38 1.60
C TYR A 402 -28.48 8.85 2.16
N SER A 403 -27.86 9.87 1.56
CA SER A 403 -26.58 10.41 2.02
C SER A 403 -26.84 11.69 2.81
N ILE A 404 -26.97 11.57 4.13
CA ILE A 404 -27.06 12.73 5.02
C ILE A 404 -25.72 13.49 4.96
N PRO A 405 -25.71 14.81 4.70
CA PRO A 405 -24.49 15.61 4.78
C PRO A 405 -23.97 15.63 6.23
N THR A 406 -23.07 14.72 6.57
CA THR A 406 -22.42 14.70 7.90
C THR A 406 -21.22 15.66 7.95
N ASN A 407 -21.30 16.80 7.28
CA ASN A 407 -20.27 17.81 7.43
C ASN A 407 -20.45 18.40 8.83
N THR A 408 -19.56 18.07 9.77
CA THR A 408 -19.56 18.64 11.14
C THR A 408 -19.35 20.17 11.17
N CYS A 409 -19.35 20.82 10.00
CA CYS A 409 -19.11 22.23 9.77
C CYS A 409 -20.12 22.87 8.78
N LEU A 410 -21.01 22.11 8.14
CA LEU A 410 -22.06 22.67 7.27
C LEU A 410 -23.42 22.28 7.84
N GLN A 411 -24.30 23.27 7.86
CA GLN A 411 -25.67 23.19 8.36
C GLN A 411 -26.46 22.09 7.63
N SER A 412 -27.30 21.38 8.35
CA SER A 412 -28.39 20.61 7.78
C SER A 412 -29.49 21.58 7.37
N ASN A 413 -29.56 21.98 6.10
CA ASN A 413 -30.62 22.88 5.62
C ASN A 413 -31.98 22.19 5.35
N ILE A 414 -32.23 20.96 5.83
CA ILE A 414 -33.44 20.23 5.45
C ILE A 414 -34.04 19.45 6.62
N ALA A 415 -35.22 19.92 7.04
CA ALA A 415 -36.32 19.23 7.71
C ALA A 415 -36.22 18.81 9.20
N GLU A 416 -35.05 18.84 9.86
CA GLU A 416 -35.00 18.59 11.32
C GLU A 416 -35.41 19.81 12.17
N ASP A 417 -35.27 21.02 11.63
CA ASP A 417 -35.64 22.28 12.34
C ASP A 417 -37.16 22.42 12.58
N TYR A 418 -38.00 21.60 11.94
CA TYR A 418 -39.47 21.62 12.14
C TYR A 418 -39.95 20.66 13.24
N VAL A 419 -39.07 19.84 13.83
CA VAL A 419 -39.42 18.87 14.89
C VAL A 419 -38.88 19.29 16.27
N ASP A 420 -38.23 20.46 16.35
CA ASP A 420 -37.65 21.03 17.58
C ASP A 420 -38.70 21.79 18.44
N PHE A 421 -39.99 21.76 18.07
CA PHE A 421 -41.05 22.59 18.67
C PHE A 421 -41.66 22.08 19.99
N GLU A 422 -41.23 20.95 20.58
CA GLU A 422 -41.95 20.40 21.75
C GLU A 422 -41.09 19.79 22.89
N GLN A 423 -39.74 19.87 22.86
CA GLN A 423 -38.93 19.31 23.97
C GLN A 423 -37.65 20.11 24.27
N ASP A 424 -37.37 20.34 25.55
CA ASP A 424 -36.16 20.96 26.09
C ASP A 424 -34.86 20.32 25.59
N ILE A 425 -34.17 21.00 24.67
CA ILE A 425 -32.86 20.62 24.15
C ILE A 425 -31.78 21.43 24.87
N ILE A 426 -30.81 20.74 25.48
CA ILE A 426 -29.68 21.40 26.15
C ILE A 426 -28.51 21.55 25.19
N SER A 427 -28.03 22.78 25.01
CA SER A 427 -26.82 23.08 24.24
C SER A 427 -25.64 23.41 25.15
N ILE A 428 -24.49 22.76 24.93
CA ILE A 428 -23.25 23.02 25.68
C ILE A 428 -22.04 23.19 24.75
N ALA A 429 -21.09 24.04 25.15
CA ALA A 429 -19.82 24.25 24.44
C ALA A 429 -18.63 24.26 25.42
N PRO A 430 -18.24 23.09 25.98
CA PRO A 430 -17.30 23.01 27.11
C PRO A 430 -15.85 23.37 26.76
N ALA A 431 -15.54 23.62 25.49
CA ALA A 431 -14.21 23.96 25.00
C ALA A 431 -14.11 25.39 24.43
N GLU A 432 -15.20 26.18 24.44
CA GLU A 432 -15.30 27.47 23.71
C GLU A 432 -14.25 28.51 24.13
N LYS A 433 -13.95 28.60 25.43
CA LYS A 433 -13.04 29.62 26.00
C LYS A 433 -11.57 29.16 26.03
N ASN A 434 -11.29 27.94 25.59
CA ASN A 434 -9.99 27.31 25.73
C ASN A 434 -9.16 27.37 24.45
N ARG A 435 -7.83 27.48 24.62
CA ARG A 435 -6.88 27.46 23.50
C ARG A 435 -6.50 26.02 23.13
N PRO A 436 -6.31 25.71 21.83
CA PRO A 436 -5.87 24.39 21.41
C PRO A 436 -4.59 23.91 22.09
N ALA A 437 -4.61 22.65 22.52
CA ALA A 437 -3.45 21.94 23.03
C ALA A 437 -2.41 21.66 21.94
N SER A 438 -1.13 21.71 22.31
CA SER A 438 -0.04 21.34 21.42
C SER A 438 0.06 19.82 21.32
N LEU A 439 -0.33 19.28 20.15
CA LEU A 439 -0.41 17.84 19.88
C LEU A 439 0.88 17.03 20.12
N LEU A 440 2.07 17.65 20.02
CA LEU A 440 3.36 16.98 20.21
C LEU A 440 4.01 17.27 21.56
N ARG A 441 3.54 18.28 22.31
CA ARG A 441 4.16 18.69 23.58
C ARG A 441 3.37 18.19 24.78
N GLU A 442 2.05 18.11 24.65
CA GLU A 442 1.20 17.66 25.74
C GLU A 442 1.35 16.15 25.93
N GLN A 443 1.86 15.74 27.09
CA GLN A 443 1.98 14.34 27.46
C GLN A 443 0.61 13.70 27.73
N GLY A 444 0.46 12.45 27.29
CA GLY A 444 -0.72 11.63 27.54
C GLY A 444 -1.98 12.12 26.83
N LEU A 445 -1.83 12.83 25.70
CA LEU A 445 -2.94 13.44 24.98
C LEU A 445 -4.01 12.41 24.57
N GLU A 446 -3.60 11.20 24.18
CA GLU A 446 -4.54 10.15 23.77
C GLU A 446 -5.42 9.69 24.93
N ALA A 447 -4.86 9.59 26.14
CA ALA A 447 -5.63 9.22 27.32
C ALA A 447 -6.59 10.32 27.75
N LYS A 448 -6.18 11.59 27.63
CA LYS A 448 -7.04 12.75 27.91
C LYS A 448 -8.17 12.92 26.89
N ALA A 449 -7.92 12.56 25.63
CA ALA A 449 -8.91 12.68 24.56
C ALA A 449 -9.83 11.46 24.44
N PHE A 450 -9.34 10.27 24.81
CA PHE A 450 -10.07 9.01 24.70
C PHE A 450 -10.00 8.23 26.02
N PRO A 451 -10.58 8.75 27.12
CA PRO A 451 -10.54 8.09 28.44
C PRO A 451 -11.23 6.72 28.42
N HIS A 452 -12.17 6.48 27.50
CA HIS A 452 -12.79 5.17 27.30
C HIS A 452 -11.87 4.11 26.68
N LEU A 453 -10.74 4.52 26.07
CA LEU A 453 -9.70 3.60 25.58
C LEU A 453 -8.54 3.47 26.57
N PHE A 454 -8.34 4.48 27.42
CA PHE A 454 -7.25 4.57 28.39
C PHE A 454 -7.80 4.97 29.78
N PRO A 455 -8.63 4.12 30.41
CA PRO A 455 -9.31 4.47 31.66
C PRO A 455 -8.34 4.74 32.82
N ASP A 456 -7.16 4.12 32.80
CA ASP A 456 -6.10 4.28 33.79
C ASP A 456 -5.15 5.45 33.51
N GLY A 457 -5.29 6.12 32.36
CA GLY A 457 -4.42 7.23 31.97
C GLY A 457 -3.01 6.83 31.56
N LYS A 458 -2.73 5.53 31.47
CA LYS A 458 -1.39 4.96 31.21
C LYS A 458 -1.33 4.32 29.82
N ASN A 459 -0.14 3.88 29.42
CA ASN A 459 0.17 3.25 28.14
C ASN A 459 -0.03 4.18 26.91
N THR A 460 0.14 5.49 27.12
CA THR A 460 0.08 6.52 26.08
C THR A 460 1.32 6.53 25.19
N PHE A 461 1.28 7.19 24.03
CA PHE A 461 2.40 7.12 23.09
C PHE A 461 3.68 7.79 23.61
N ASP A 462 3.53 8.91 24.34
CA ASP A 462 4.64 9.73 24.80
C ASP A 462 5.38 9.17 26.01
N GLU A 463 4.87 8.10 26.62
CA GLU A 463 5.54 7.44 27.75
C GLU A 463 6.93 6.92 27.38
N THR A 464 7.88 7.17 28.29
CA THR A 464 9.26 6.73 28.17
C THR A 464 9.33 5.21 28.25
N ARG A 465 9.84 4.59 27.18
CA ARG A 465 10.00 3.14 27.07
C ARG A 465 11.39 2.79 26.57
N GLU A 466 11.92 1.66 27.03
CA GLU A 466 13.18 1.11 26.51
C GLU A 466 13.08 0.84 25.00
N ASN A 467 11.94 0.29 24.56
CA ASN A 467 11.67 0.00 23.16
C ASN A 467 10.63 0.97 22.59
N LYS A 468 11.08 1.94 21.78
CA LYS A 468 10.20 2.89 21.09
C LYS A 468 9.21 2.17 20.16
N ILE A 469 7.95 2.58 20.25
CA ILE A 469 6.82 1.94 19.56
C ILE A 469 6.58 2.59 18.20
N LYS A 470 6.03 1.81 17.26
CA LYS A 470 5.48 2.29 15.98
C LYS A 470 4.01 1.85 15.86
N PHE A 471 3.12 2.84 15.74
CA PHE A 471 1.65 2.76 15.83
C PHE A 471 0.96 1.64 15.03
N SER A 472 -0.24 1.21 15.49
CA SER A 472 -1.26 0.43 14.74
C SER A 472 -2.52 0.11 15.59
N THR A 473 -3.55 0.96 15.66
CA THR A 473 -4.91 0.61 16.19
C THR A 473 -6.04 1.40 15.48
N SER A 474 -7.31 0.96 15.61
CA SER A 474 -8.34 0.97 14.55
C SER A 474 -9.48 2.01 14.56
N SER A 475 -9.74 2.76 15.63
CA SER A 475 -10.80 3.82 15.67
C SER A 475 -10.21 5.21 15.90
N LEU A 476 -9.04 5.24 16.53
CA LEU A 476 -8.11 6.36 16.64
C LEU A 476 -7.39 6.69 15.32
N CYS A 477 -7.75 6.04 14.20
CA CYS A 477 -6.92 6.04 12.98
C CYS A 477 -6.67 7.42 12.38
N ILE A 478 -7.68 8.28 12.31
CA ILE A 478 -7.51 9.64 11.75
C ILE A 478 -6.68 10.50 12.70
N PHE A 479 -6.99 10.44 14.00
CA PHE A 479 -6.24 11.14 15.05
C PHE A 479 -4.76 10.70 15.10
N LEU A 480 -4.49 9.39 15.18
CA LEU A 480 -3.14 8.82 15.12
C LEU A 480 -2.43 9.12 13.81
N GLN A 481 -3.13 9.07 12.69
CA GLN A 481 -2.54 9.39 11.40
C GLN A 481 -2.05 10.84 11.39
N TYR A 482 -2.85 11.77 11.92
CA TYR A 482 -2.48 13.17 12.02
C TYR A 482 -1.28 13.37 12.94
N LEU A 483 -1.28 12.78 14.14
CA LEU A 483 -0.14 12.82 15.07
C LEU A 483 1.15 12.28 14.44
N ASN A 484 1.07 11.11 13.80
CA ASN A 484 2.21 10.48 13.14
C ASN A 484 2.75 11.34 11.99
N ASP A 485 1.88 11.99 11.22
CA ASP A 485 2.29 12.84 10.12
C ASP A 485 2.96 14.13 10.61
N ILE A 486 2.48 14.78 11.68
CA ILE A 486 3.18 15.92 12.29
C ILE A 486 4.54 15.47 12.85
N GLN A 487 4.61 14.32 13.53
CA GLN A 487 5.86 13.78 14.04
C GLN A 487 6.86 13.50 12.90
N HIS A 488 6.39 12.96 11.77
CA HIS A 488 7.19 12.73 10.58
C HIS A 488 7.66 14.02 9.92
N ALA A 489 6.81 15.04 9.83
CA ALA A 489 7.17 16.36 9.33
C ALA A 489 8.24 17.02 10.20
N SER A 490 8.06 17.06 11.53
CA SER A 490 9.04 17.59 12.49
C SER A 490 10.38 16.83 12.45
N SER A 491 10.32 15.50 12.38
CA SER A 491 11.50 14.65 12.17
C SER A 491 12.13 14.82 10.79
N GLY A 492 11.37 15.29 9.81
CA GLY A 492 11.81 15.65 8.47
C GLY A 492 12.59 16.95 8.48
N ILE A 493 12.07 17.99 9.13
CA ILE A 493 12.72 19.29 9.34
C ILE A 493 14.09 19.06 9.99
N SER A 494 14.11 18.29 11.07
CA SER A 494 15.33 17.93 11.78
C SER A 494 16.36 17.20 10.91
N VAL A 495 15.92 16.41 9.93
CA VAL A 495 16.84 15.73 8.98
C VAL A 495 17.35 16.68 7.92
N GLN A 496 16.52 17.59 7.40
CA GLN A 496 16.97 18.55 6.39
C GLN A 496 17.99 19.52 6.96
N LEU A 497 17.78 20.03 8.19
CA LEU A 497 18.76 20.88 8.89
C LEU A 497 20.12 20.21 9.13
N ARG A 498 20.24 18.88 8.99
CA ARG A 498 21.49 18.13 9.15
C ARG A 498 22.19 17.75 7.84
N LYS A 499 21.64 18.13 6.68
CA LYS A 499 22.07 17.65 5.35
C LYS A 499 23.04 18.57 4.59
N SER A 500 23.64 19.59 5.22
CA SER A 500 24.07 20.78 4.46
C SER A 500 25.56 21.04 4.25
N CYS A 501 26.53 20.18 4.60
CA CYS A 501 27.92 20.68 4.65
C CYS A 501 29.02 19.75 4.13
N SER A 502 29.99 20.36 3.43
CA SER A 502 31.35 19.84 3.22
C SER A 502 32.07 19.64 4.56
N LYS A 503 33.08 18.76 4.58
CA LYS A 503 33.88 18.44 5.78
C LYS A 503 34.49 19.69 6.43
N SER A 504 34.87 20.70 5.65
CA SER A 504 35.59 21.89 6.11
C SER A 504 34.75 22.87 6.95
N GLN A 505 33.42 22.78 6.91
CA GLN A 505 32.53 23.74 7.55
C GLN A 505 31.82 23.18 8.81
N PHE A 506 32.02 21.90 9.11
CA PHE A 506 31.24 21.16 10.10
C PHE A 506 32.01 20.94 11.41
N THR A 507 32.33 22.04 12.10
CA THR A 507 32.97 22.04 13.43
C THR A 507 31.93 22.09 14.56
N LEU A 508 32.32 21.66 15.77
CA LEU A 508 31.46 21.66 16.97
C LEU A 508 30.84 23.03 17.30
N GLN A 509 31.58 24.11 17.03
CA GLN A 509 31.16 25.49 17.27
C GLN A 509 30.05 25.93 16.30
N ASN A 510 30.11 25.50 15.04
CA ASN A 510 29.12 25.82 14.01
C ASN A 510 27.81 25.04 14.17
N ILE A 511 27.87 23.79 14.65
CA ILE A 511 26.70 22.93 14.88
C ILE A 511 25.82 23.47 16.02
N SER A 512 26.44 24.11 17.01
CA SER A 512 25.74 24.69 18.16
C SER A 512 24.97 25.97 17.81
N ASN A 513 25.35 26.66 16.72
CA ASN A 513 24.70 27.89 16.29
C ASN A 513 23.53 27.64 15.33
N LYS A 514 22.29 27.72 15.87
CA LYS A 514 21.05 27.49 15.10
C LYS A 514 20.85 28.43 13.91
N LYS A 515 21.38 29.67 13.95
CA LYS A 515 21.27 30.65 12.86
C LYS A 515 22.23 30.37 11.70
N TYR A 516 23.38 29.76 11.99
CA TYR A 516 24.35 29.37 10.96
C TYR A 516 23.83 28.18 10.13
N LEU A 517 23.22 27.19 10.79
CA LEU A 517 22.60 26.03 10.14
C LEU A 517 21.40 26.40 9.24
N SER A 518 20.66 27.46 9.56
CA SER A 518 19.56 27.93 8.69
C SER A 518 20.08 28.59 7.42
N ASN A 519 21.17 29.35 7.46
CA ASN A 519 21.67 30.05 6.28
C ASN A 519 22.40 29.13 5.27
N MET A 520 22.70 27.87 5.66
CA MET A 520 23.37 26.89 4.82
C MET A 520 22.44 26.03 3.95
N LEU A 521 21.12 26.11 4.13
CA LEU A 521 20.17 25.30 3.36
C LEU A 521 19.87 25.97 2.02
N LYS A 522 20.07 25.22 0.92
CA LYS A 522 19.55 25.63 -0.39
C LYS A 522 18.02 25.70 -0.34
N THR A 523 17.46 26.74 -0.94
CA THR A 523 16.02 27.00 -1.12
C THR A 523 15.24 25.78 -1.62
N ASP A 524 15.81 24.99 -2.54
CA ASP A 524 15.16 23.78 -3.09
C ASP A 524 15.03 22.60 -2.12
N MET A 525 15.72 22.65 -0.97
CA MET A 525 15.64 21.59 0.05
C MET A 525 14.49 21.79 1.03
N ILE A 526 13.83 22.94 0.98
CA ILE A 526 12.81 23.32 1.97
C ILE A 526 11.66 22.33 1.94
N PHE A 527 11.07 22.04 0.79
CA PHE A 527 9.95 21.10 0.70
C PHE A 527 10.32 19.65 1.08
N ARG A 528 11.59 19.25 0.97
CA ARG A 528 12.02 17.85 1.19
C ARG A 528 11.78 17.34 2.61
N HIS A 529 11.45 18.19 3.59
CA HIS A 529 11.08 17.76 4.93
C HIS A 529 9.80 16.88 4.94
N LEU A 530 8.89 17.07 3.97
CA LEU A 530 7.65 16.31 3.84
C LEU A 530 7.84 14.89 3.24
N ILE A 531 9.04 14.51 2.77
CA ILE A 531 9.30 13.17 2.18
C ILE A 531 8.94 12.03 3.16
N LYS A 532 9.09 12.24 4.48
CA LYS A 532 8.76 11.24 5.49
C LYS A 532 7.25 11.13 5.76
N VAL A 533 6.47 12.15 5.41
CA VAL A 533 5.01 12.14 5.51
C VAL A 533 4.50 11.26 4.37
N ARG A 534 3.94 10.10 4.71
CA ARG A 534 3.53 9.10 3.71
C ARG A 534 2.36 9.66 2.90
N GLY A 535 2.47 9.58 1.58
CA GLY A 535 1.46 10.08 0.66
C GLY A 535 1.40 11.61 0.58
N SER A 536 2.53 12.29 0.74
CA SER A 536 2.69 13.73 0.42
C SER A 536 3.23 13.96 -0.99
N THR A 537 3.10 15.19 -1.49
CA THR A 537 3.68 15.67 -2.77
C THR A 537 5.12 15.18 -2.93
N GLN A 538 5.94 15.38 -1.90
CA GLN A 538 7.37 15.08 -1.88
C GLN A 538 7.66 13.58 -1.73
N TYR A 539 6.83 12.86 -0.97
CA TYR A 539 6.90 11.40 -0.93
C TYR A 539 6.63 10.82 -2.33
N TRP A 540 5.57 11.26 -3.00
CA TRP A 540 5.20 10.77 -4.32
C TRP A 540 6.18 11.18 -5.41
N SER A 541 6.74 12.39 -5.35
CA SER A 541 7.82 12.83 -6.24
C SER A 541 9.08 11.95 -6.13
N LEU A 542 9.44 11.52 -4.92
CA LEU A 542 10.51 10.55 -4.74
C LEU A 542 10.16 9.19 -5.37
N ILE A 543 8.95 8.68 -5.11
CA ILE A 543 8.49 7.39 -5.66
C ILE A 543 8.45 7.41 -7.18
N LEU A 544 8.02 8.53 -7.77
CA LEU A 544 8.03 8.76 -9.20
C LEU A 544 9.46 8.72 -9.76
N SER A 545 10.40 9.41 -9.12
CA SER A 545 11.81 9.37 -9.51
C SER A 545 12.39 7.95 -9.46
N GLU A 546 11.96 7.13 -8.50
CA GLU A 546 12.32 5.72 -8.42
C GLU A 546 11.73 4.90 -9.57
N LEU A 547 10.46 5.15 -9.92
CA LEU A 547 9.77 4.51 -11.05
C LEU A 547 10.48 4.80 -12.36
N PHE A 548 10.86 6.04 -12.62
CA PHE A 548 11.60 6.40 -13.82
C PHE A 548 12.98 5.78 -13.87
N ALA A 549 13.68 5.68 -12.73
CA ALA A 549 14.94 4.94 -12.68
C ALA A 549 14.74 3.46 -13.05
N MET A 550 13.61 2.85 -12.66
CA MET A 550 13.26 1.49 -13.06
C MET A 550 12.99 1.40 -14.57
N ILE A 551 12.17 2.28 -15.14
CA ILE A 551 11.87 2.28 -16.59
C ILE A 551 13.17 2.46 -17.39
N ARG A 552 14.02 3.41 -16.99
CA ARG A 552 15.31 3.66 -17.64
C ARG A 552 16.24 2.45 -17.68
N GLN A 553 16.34 1.68 -16.60
CA GLN A 553 17.27 0.54 -16.50
C GLN A 553 16.66 -0.81 -16.91
N LEU A 554 15.35 -0.99 -16.75
CA LEU A 554 14.65 -2.24 -17.09
C LEU A 554 14.04 -2.20 -18.50
N GLY A 555 13.96 -1.02 -19.11
CA GLY A 555 13.30 -0.76 -20.39
C GLY A 555 11.79 -0.55 -20.26
N VAL A 556 11.12 -0.49 -21.41
CA VAL A 556 9.66 -0.32 -21.51
C VAL A 556 8.93 -1.43 -20.73
N PRO A 557 8.03 -1.10 -19.79
CA PRO A 557 7.15 -2.10 -19.16
C PRO A 557 6.24 -2.73 -20.22
N THR A 558 5.81 -3.97 -20.06
CA THR A 558 4.95 -4.66 -21.05
C THR A 558 3.48 -4.33 -20.87
N TRP A 559 3.00 -4.39 -19.62
CA TRP A 559 1.60 -4.17 -19.28
C TRP A 559 1.48 -3.03 -18.30
N PHE A 560 0.51 -2.15 -18.55
CA PHE A 560 -0.14 -1.37 -17.53
C PHE A 560 -1.37 -2.14 -17.03
N CYS A 561 -1.58 -2.16 -15.73
CA CYS A 561 -2.71 -2.84 -15.11
C CYS A 561 -3.34 -1.95 -14.05
N SER A 562 -4.66 -1.94 -13.97
CA SER A 562 -5.40 -1.38 -12.85
C SER A 562 -6.37 -2.39 -12.27
N PHE A 563 -6.50 -2.40 -10.94
CA PHE A 563 -7.38 -3.32 -10.22
C PHE A 563 -8.16 -2.55 -9.15
N SER A 564 -9.48 -2.55 -9.29
CA SER A 564 -10.39 -1.89 -8.36
C SER A 564 -10.80 -2.78 -7.19
N ALA A 565 -11.21 -2.14 -6.09
CA ALA A 565 -11.91 -2.81 -5.01
C ALA A 565 -13.39 -3.04 -5.37
N ALA A 566 -13.89 -4.23 -5.07
CA ALA A 566 -15.32 -4.56 -5.09
C ALA A 566 -15.73 -5.18 -3.76
N ASP A 567 -15.40 -4.49 -2.66
CA ASP A 567 -15.56 -4.97 -1.27
C ASP A 567 -17.01 -5.41 -0.97
N ALA A 568 -18.00 -4.76 -1.59
CA ALA A 568 -19.42 -5.11 -1.48
C ALA A 568 -19.82 -6.41 -2.20
N ARG A 569 -19.01 -6.91 -3.15
CA ARG A 569 -19.24 -8.15 -3.90
C ARG A 569 -18.46 -9.33 -3.34
N TRP A 570 -17.40 -9.07 -2.57
CA TRP A 570 -16.56 -10.11 -1.99
C TRP A 570 -17.25 -10.73 -0.78
N ILE A 571 -18.05 -11.75 -1.04
CA ILE A 571 -18.91 -12.37 -0.03
C ILE A 571 -18.11 -12.95 1.14
N GLU A 572 -16.90 -13.42 0.89
CA GLU A 572 -15.98 -13.90 1.92
C GLU A 572 -15.60 -12.79 2.91
N LEU A 573 -15.44 -11.53 2.45
CA LEU A 573 -15.18 -10.39 3.32
C LEU A 573 -16.43 -10.07 4.15
N LEU A 574 -17.62 -10.07 3.53
CA LEU A 574 -18.87 -9.79 4.22
C LEU A 574 -19.22 -10.86 5.26
N HIS A 575 -18.99 -12.14 4.95
CA HIS A 575 -19.16 -13.24 5.90
C HIS A 575 -18.24 -13.09 7.10
N HIS A 576 -16.97 -12.71 6.90
CA HIS A 576 -16.05 -12.45 8.01
C HIS A 576 -16.49 -11.28 8.91
N LEU A 577 -17.02 -10.22 8.31
CA LEU A 577 -17.57 -9.09 9.07
C LEU A 577 -18.87 -9.47 9.77
N ALA A 578 -19.72 -10.30 9.16
CA ALA A 578 -20.94 -10.81 9.77
C ALA A 578 -20.63 -11.71 10.98
N ASP A 579 -19.67 -12.63 10.86
CA ASP A 579 -19.20 -13.47 11.96
C ASP A 579 -18.69 -12.63 13.14
N TYR A 580 -17.97 -11.53 12.86
CA TYR A 580 -17.48 -10.61 13.89
C TYR A 580 -18.61 -9.95 14.71
N HIS A 581 -19.77 -9.70 14.08
CA HIS A 581 -20.95 -9.13 14.73
C HIS A 581 -21.98 -10.17 15.17
N ASN A 582 -21.67 -11.47 15.05
CA ASN A 582 -22.63 -12.57 15.28
C ASN A 582 -23.90 -12.46 14.41
N ILE A 583 -23.79 -11.90 13.20
CA ILE A 583 -24.87 -11.81 12.22
C ILE A 583 -24.83 -13.07 11.34
N PRO A 584 -25.97 -13.73 11.06
CA PRO A 584 -26.00 -14.92 10.22
C PRO A 584 -25.48 -14.63 8.80
N ARG A 585 -24.71 -15.58 8.25
CA ARG A 585 -24.19 -15.48 6.88
C ARG A 585 -25.33 -15.55 5.86
N LYS A 586 -25.33 -14.63 4.91
CA LYS A 586 -26.31 -14.58 3.79
C LYS A 586 -25.57 -14.72 2.46
N GLU A 587 -26.23 -15.24 1.43
CA GLU A 587 -25.67 -15.26 0.07
C GLU A 587 -25.60 -13.85 -0.54
N LYS A 588 -26.56 -13.00 -0.20
CA LYS A 588 -26.63 -11.60 -0.60
C LYS A 588 -27.06 -10.75 0.60
N TYR A 589 -26.37 -9.64 0.79
CA TYR A 589 -26.71 -8.62 1.77
C TYR A 589 -27.38 -7.45 1.05
N THR A 590 -28.29 -6.76 1.74
CA THR A 590 -28.83 -5.48 1.26
C THR A 590 -27.74 -4.40 1.26
N TRP A 591 -27.97 -3.29 0.54
CA TRP A 591 -27.00 -2.20 0.47
C TRP A 591 -26.71 -1.59 1.87
N ASN A 592 -27.75 -1.43 2.70
CA ASN A 592 -27.60 -0.93 4.08
C ASN A 592 -26.79 -1.87 4.96
N GLU A 593 -27.08 -3.17 4.94
CA GLU A 593 -26.32 -4.18 5.69
C GLU A 593 -24.86 -4.21 5.23
N THR A 594 -24.62 -4.16 3.92
CA THR A 594 -23.27 -4.16 3.34
C THR A 594 -22.47 -2.96 3.83
N ASN A 595 -23.05 -1.75 3.77
CA ASN A 595 -22.39 -0.55 4.27
C ASN A 595 -22.14 -0.60 5.76
N PHE A 596 -23.10 -1.08 6.56
CA PHE A 596 -22.92 -1.27 8.00
C PHE A 596 -21.72 -2.19 8.27
N LEU A 597 -21.67 -3.36 7.63
CA LEU A 597 -20.57 -4.32 7.80
C LEU A 597 -19.22 -3.70 7.41
N LEU A 598 -19.12 -3.07 6.23
CA LEU A 598 -17.86 -2.48 5.76
C LEU A 598 -17.38 -1.32 6.64
N ASN A 599 -18.30 -0.50 7.16
CA ASN A 599 -17.96 0.65 8.00
C ASN A 599 -17.75 0.29 9.48
N SER A 600 -18.23 -0.86 9.93
CA SER A 600 -18.10 -1.31 11.31
C SER A 600 -16.65 -1.62 11.72
N ASN A 601 -15.84 -2.16 10.80
CA ASN A 601 -14.43 -2.48 11.04
C ASN A 601 -13.57 -2.20 9.80
N PRO A 602 -13.27 -0.93 9.52
CA PRO A 602 -12.52 -0.54 8.32
C PRO A 602 -11.08 -1.06 8.34
N VAL A 603 -10.52 -1.41 9.51
CA VAL A 603 -9.19 -2.02 9.61
C VAL A 603 -9.15 -3.43 9.05
N ILE A 604 -10.17 -4.25 9.33
CA ILE A 604 -10.28 -5.57 8.72
C ILE A 604 -10.45 -5.42 7.20
N VAL A 605 -11.30 -4.52 6.74
CA VAL A 605 -11.51 -4.25 5.30
C VAL A 605 -10.20 -3.91 4.59
N ALA A 606 -9.46 -2.92 5.10
CA ALA A 606 -8.18 -2.49 4.53
C ALA A 606 -7.13 -3.61 4.52
N ARG A 607 -7.03 -4.39 5.61
CA ARG A 607 -6.11 -5.55 5.71
C ARG A 607 -6.50 -6.70 4.79
N MET A 608 -7.80 -6.94 4.61
CA MET A 608 -8.32 -7.98 3.72
C MET A 608 -8.08 -7.62 2.26
N PHE A 609 -8.21 -6.35 1.88
CA PHE A 609 -7.80 -5.90 0.54
C PHE A 609 -6.30 -6.12 0.28
N ASP A 610 -5.41 -5.65 1.18
CA ASP A 610 -3.96 -5.87 1.03
C ASP A 610 -3.63 -7.37 0.95
N ARG A 611 -4.29 -8.19 1.78
CA ARG A 611 -4.15 -9.64 1.74
C ARG A 611 -4.61 -10.21 0.40
N ARG A 612 -5.81 -9.87 -0.07
CA ARG A 612 -6.37 -10.32 -1.35
C ARG A 612 -5.40 -9.98 -2.48
N PHE A 613 -4.93 -8.74 -2.55
CA PHE A 613 -4.03 -8.32 -3.62
C PHE A 613 -2.67 -9.03 -3.56
N ARG A 614 -2.07 -9.23 -2.37
CA ARG A 614 -0.84 -10.03 -2.23
C ARG A 614 -1.03 -11.49 -2.63
N GLY A 615 -2.17 -12.08 -2.27
CA GLY A 615 -2.55 -13.42 -2.69
C GLY A 615 -2.67 -13.51 -4.20
N PHE A 616 -3.31 -12.52 -4.82
CA PHE A 616 -3.50 -12.42 -6.26
C PHE A 616 -2.16 -12.28 -6.99
N MET A 617 -1.27 -11.41 -6.51
CA MET A 617 0.09 -11.29 -7.01
C MET A 617 0.86 -12.61 -6.91
N LYS A 618 0.87 -13.24 -5.74
CA LYS A 618 1.67 -14.45 -5.50
C LYS A 618 1.15 -15.68 -6.26
N ASN A 619 -0.16 -15.89 -6.25
CA ASN A 619 -0.77 -17.13 -6.70
C ASN A 619 -1.28 -17.04 -8.13
N ILE A 620 -1.61 -15.86 -8.66
CA ILE A 620 -2.11 -15.70 -10.02
C ILE A 620 -1.04 -15.07 -10.93
N ILE A 621 -0.64 -13.83 -10.65
CA ILE A 621 0.23 -13.03 -11.53
C ILE A 621 1.66 -13.58 -11.60
N LEU A 622 2.31 -13.80 -10.45
CA LEU A 622 3.70 -14.26 -10.34
C LEU A 622 3.83 -15.79 -10.38
N SER A 623 2.71 -16.49 -10.63
CA SER A 623 2.67 -17.95 -10.64
C SER A 623 3.24 -18.52 -11.93
N LYS A 624 3.47 -19.85 -11.94
CA LYS A 624 3.87 -20.55 -13.17
C LYS A 624 2.76 -20.62 -14.21
N CYS A 625 1.52 -20.27 -13.86
CA CYS A 625 0.44 -20.17 -14.84
C CYS A 625 0.66 -18.99 -15.79
N ALA A 626 1.49 -18.00 -15.40
CA ALA A 626 1.85 -16.87 -16.25
C ALA A 626 0.60 -16.18 -16.82
N ALA A 627 -0.34 -15.78 -15.94
CA ALA A 627 -1.64 -15.20 -16.33
C ALA A 627 -1.49 -14.00 -17.29
N LEU A 628 -0.42 -13.21 -17.13
CA LEU A 628 -0.02 -12.09 -17.99
C LEU A 628 1.29 -12.34 -18.75
N GLY A 629 1.83 -13.57 -18.67
CA GLY A 629 3.20 -13.91 -19.06
C GLY A 629 4.14 -14.15 -17.87
N GLU A 630 5.39 -14.55 -18.12
CA GLU A 630 6.40 -14.75 -17.07
C GLU A 630 6.92 -13.38 -16.60
N VAL A 631 6.44 -12.93 -15.44
CA VAL A 631 6.80 -11.63 -14.86
C VAL A 631 8.25 -11.64 -14.35
N THR A 632 9.07 -10.72 -14.83
CA THR A 632 10.44 -10.51 -14.35
C THR A 632 10.49 -9.49 -13.21
N ASP A 633 9.81 -8.36 -13.43
CA ASP A 633 9.80 -7.17 -12.59
C ASP A 633 8.43 -6.49 -12.62
N TYR A 634 8.09 -5.75 -11.57
CA TYR A 634 6.81 -5.05 -11.43
C TYR A 634 6.92 -3.89 -10.45
N PHE A 635 6.03 -2.92 -10.62
CA PHE A 635 5.84 -1.80 -9.71
C PHE A 635 4.34 -1.55 -9.55
N TYR A 636 3.86 -1.30 -8.33
CA TYR A 636 2.49 -0.85 -8.13
C TYR A 636 2.35 0.20 -7.04
N ARG A 637 1.31 1.03 -7.18
CA ARG A 637 0.82 2.00 -6.21
C ARG A 637 -0.61 1.63 -5.77
N VAL A 638 -0.90 1.88 -4.51
CA VAL A 638 -2.26 1.89 -3.95
C VAL A 638 -2.75 3.34 -3.95
N GLU A 639 -3.74 3.64 -4.78
CA GLU A 639 -4.49 4.90 -4.80
C GLU A 639 -5.78 4.74 -3.99
N PHE A 640 -6.16 5.77 -3.24
CA PHE A 640 -7.51 5.83 -2.68
C PHE A 640 -8.35 6.70 -3.61
N GLN A 641 -9.37 6.11 -4.22
CA GLN A 641 -10.25 6.87 -5.12
C GLN A 641 -11.00 7.95 -4.30
N LYS A 642 -11.61 8.94 -4.96
CA LYS A 642 -12.56 9.90 -4.34
C LYS A 642 -13.72 9.23 -3.55
N ARG A 643 -13.85 7.91 -3.64
CA ARG A 643 -14.83 7.04 -2.99
C ARG A 643 -14.29 6.32 -1.74
N GLY A 644 -13.03 6.55 -1.36
CA GLY A 644 -12.41 6.06 -0.13
C GLY A 644 -11.84 4.63 -0.17
N SER A 645 -12.14 3.85 -1.20
CA SER A 645 -11.64 2.47 -1.35
C SER A 645 -10.32 2.40 -2.13
N PRO A 646 -9.45 1.42 -1.83
CA PRO A 646 -8.15 1.26 -2.48
C PRO A 646 -8.29 0.79 -3.93
N HIS A 647 -7.36 1.25 -4.76
CA HIS A 647 -7.27 0.96 -6.18
C HIS A 647 -5.81 0.77 -6.56
N ILE A 648 -5.49 -0.31 -7.26
CA ILE A 648 -4.12 -0.59 -7.66
C ILE A 648 -3.87 -0.02 -9.06
N HIS A 649 -2.76 0.69 -9.20
CA HIS A 649 -2.14 1.00 -10.49
C HIS A 649 -0.79 0.29 -10.54
N MET A 650 -0.58 -0.56 -11.53
CA MET A 650 0.56 -1.45 -11.61
C MET A 650 1.15 -1.45 -13.03
N ILE A 651 2.47 -1.55 -13.11
CA ILE A 651 3.18 -1.85 -14.36
C ILE A 651 4.00 -3.13 -14.19
N VAL A 652 4.11 -3.90 -15.28
CA VAL A 652 4.68 -5.25 -15.27
C VAL A 652 5.60 -5.45 -16.47
N TRP A 653 6.80 -5.99 -16.21
CA TRP A 653 7.73 -6.44 -17.23
C TRP A 653 7.61 -7.95 -17.43
N ILE A 654 7.39 -8.35 -18.68
CA ILE A 654 7.24 -9.76 -19.07
C ILE A 654 8.48 -10.21 -19.83
N LYS A 655 8.99 -11.38 -19.46
CA LYS A 655 10.14 -12.00 -20.10
C LYS A 655 9.85 -12.32 -21.57
N ASN A 656 10.72 -11.87 -22.48
CA ASN A 656 10.65 -12.12 -23.92
C ASN A 656 9.33 -11.66 -24.58
N ALA A 657 8.64 -10.67 -23.99
CA ALA A 657 7.49 -10.06 -24.65
C ALA A 657 7.96 -9.26 -25.89
N PRO A 658 7.17 -9.23 -26.97
CA PRO A 658 7.48 -8.39 -28.10
C PRO A 658 7.39 -6.91 -27.70
N LYS A 659 8.26 -6.07 -28.26
CA LYS A 659 8.23 -4.63 -28.05
C LYS A 659 7.78 -3.94 -29.32
N TYR A 660 6.90 -2.96 -29.16
CA TYR A 660 6.50 -2.08 -30.24
C TYR A 660 7.69 -1.22 -30.72
N GLY A 661 7.78 -0.93 -32.01
CA GLY A 661 8.93 -0.25 -32.62
C GLY A 661 10.16 -1.14 -32.90
N GLU A 662 10.40 -2.19 -32.11
CA GLU A 662 11.51 -3.15 -32.34
C GLU A 662 11.06 -4.43 -33.06
N ASN A 663 9.82 -4.86 -32.86
CA ASN A 663 9.27 -6.09 -33.46
C ASN A 663 8.13 -5.78 -34.43
N LEU A 664 7.89 -6.70 -35.36
CA LEU A 664 6.74 -6.63 -36.28
C LEU A 664 5.42 -6.53 -35.53
N ASP A 665 4.55 -5.62 -35.98
CA ASP A 665 3.22 -5.38 -35.41
C ASP A 665 2.41 -6.67 -35.27
N ASP A 666 2.45 -7.57 -36.26
CA ASP A 666 1.77 -8.87 -36.22
C ASP A 666 2.12 -9.71 -34.98
N LYS A 667 3.38 -9.64 -34.54
CA LYS A 667 3.86 -10.36 -33.36
C LYS A 667 3.34 -9.70 -32.08
N VAL A 668 3.25 -8.37 -32.06
CA VAL A 668 2.67 -7.58 -30.95
C VAL A 668 1.17 -7.87 -30.85
N MET A 669 0.42 -7.77 -31.95
CA MET A 669 -1.03 -8.01 -32.00
C MET A 669 -1.39 -9.43 -31.54
N LYS A 670 -0.70 -10.46 -32.05
CA LYS A 670 -0.88 -11.86 -31.60
C LYS A 670 -0.57 -12.04 -30.12
N PHE A 671 0.38 -11.28 -29.59
CA PHE A 671 0.68 -11.30 -28.16
C PHE A 671 -0.43 -10.65 -27.34
N ILE A 672 -0.99 -9.52 -27.80
CA ILE A 672 -2.11 -8.84 -27.14
C ILE A 672 -3.34 -9.75 -27.12
N ASP A 673 -3.76 -10.29 -28.26
CA ASP A 673 -4.93 -11.17 -28.38
C ASP A 673 -4.83 -12.45 -27.55
N LYS A 674 -3.60 -12.89 -27.24
CA LYS A 674 -3.36 -14.05 -26.39
C LYS A 674 -3.72 -13.79 -24.92
N TYR A 675 -3.57 -12.55 -24.44
CA TYR A 675 -3.72 -12.21 -23.02
C TYR A 675 -4.91 -11.30 -22.73
N ILE A 676 -5.36 -10.51 -23.70
CA ILE A 676 -6.38 -9.48 -23.54
C ILE A 676 -7.54 -9.75 -24.49
N THR A 677 -8.74 -9.59 -23.97
CA THR A 677 -9.98 -9.69 -24.72
C THR A 677 -10.97 -8.64 -24.25
N CYS A 678 -11.97 -8.34 -25.06
CA CYS A 678 -13.14 -7.55 -24.67
C CYS A 678 -14.44 -8.30 -24.95
N LYS A 679 -14.35 -9.61 -25.20
CA LYS A 679 -15.51 -10.42 -25.57
C LYS A 679 -16.46 -10.64 -24.39
N MET A 680 -17.76 -10.51 -24.62
CA MET A 680 -18.81 -10.98 -23.73
C MET A 680 -18.89 -12.52 -23.80
N PRO A 681 -18.66 -13.25 -22.70
CA PRO A 681 -18.83 -14.70 -22.68
C PRO A 681 -20.29 -15.08 -22.94
N ASN A 682 -20.51 -16.25 -23.53
CA ASN A 682 -21.88 -16.75 -23.73
C ASN A 682 -22.47 -17.22 -22.40
N GLU A 683 -23.65 -16.70 -22.04
CA GLU A 683 -24.34 -16.97 -20.78
C GLU A 683 -24.57 -18.47 -20.52
N ARG A 684 -24.86 -19.27 -21.57
CA ARG A 684 -25.11 -20.72 -21.43
C ARG A 684 -23.83 -21.53 -21.26
N LYS A 685 -22.71 -21.05 -21.82
CA LYS A 685 -21.42 -21.78 -21.78
C LYS A 685 -20.62 -21.47 -20.53
N ASP A 686 -20.59 -20.21 -20.11
CA ASP A 686 -19.90 -19.76 -18.92
C ASP A 686 -20.71 -18.67 -18.19
N PRO A 687 -21.76 -19.07 -17.45
CA PRO A 687 -22.64 -18.12 -16.76
C PRO A 687 -21.90 -17.33 -15.69
N PHE A 688 -20.87 -17.92 -15.07
CA PHE A 688 -20.11 -17.27 -14.01
C PHE A 688 -19.25 -16.13 -14.55
N LEU A 689 -18.48 -16.37 -15.61
CA LEU A 689 -17.69 -15.31 -16.24
C LEU A 689 -18.61 -14.25 -16.86
N HIS A 690 -19.71 -14.66 -17.50
CA HIS A 690 -20.70 -13.74 -18.05
C HIS A 690 -21.25 -12.78 -16.97
N GLU A 691 -21.66 -13.29 -15.80
CA GLU A 691 -22.15 -12.47 -14.70
C GLU A 691 -21.09 -11.46 -14.20
N ILE A 692 -19.82 -11.88 -14.09
CA ILE A 692 -18.73 -11.00 -13.69
C ILE A 692 -18.55 -9.89 -14.72
N ILE A 693 -18.39 -10.24 -16.00
CA ILE A 693 -18.16 -9.25 -17.07
C ILE A 693 -19.30 -8.25 -17.12
N MET A 694 -20.56 -8.72 -17.12
CA MET A 694 -21.72 -7.85 -17.12
C MET A 694 -21.74 -6.86 -15.94
N LYS A 695 -21.41 -7.32 -14.73
CA LYS A 695 -21.53 -6.48 -13.52
C LYS A 695 -20.36 -5.53 -13.30
N VAL A 696 -19.14 -5.95 -13.60
CA VAL A 696 -17.93 -5.19 -13.21
C VAL A 696 -17.07 -4.75 -14.39
N GLN A 697 -17.30 -5.26 -15.60
CA GLN A 697 -16.46 -4.95 -16.76
C GLN A 697 -17.23 -4.28 -17.91
N THR A 698 -18.56 -4.27 -17.88
CA THR A 698 -19.40 -3.55 -18.84
C THR A 698 -19.64 -2.11 -18.40
N HIS A 699 -19.40 -1.18 -19.31
CA HIS A 699 -19.64 0.24 -19.10
C HIS A 699 -21.14 0.56 -19.23
N SER A 700 -21.65 1.41 -18.33
CA SER A 700 -23.08 1.77 -18.34
C SER A 700 -23.45 2.68 -19.51
N LYS A 701 -24.50 2.33 -20.25
CA LYS A 701 -25.09 3.14 -21.34
C LYS A 701 -25.65 4.49 -20.85
N SER A 702 -26.06 4.57 -19.59
CA SER A 702 -26.62 5.80 -18.99
C SER A 702 -25.56 6.88 -18.70
N HIS A 703 -24.26 6.56 -18.80
CA HIS A 703 -23.11 7.45 -18.53
C HIS A 703 -23.27 8.33 -17.27
N SER A 704 -22.68 7.91 -16.14
CA SER A 704 -22.66 8.74 -14.92
C SER A 704 -21.98 10.12 -15.12
N LYS A 705 -22.25 11.11 -14.27
CA LYS A 705 -21.53 12.41 -14.28
C LYS A 705 -20.01 12.24 -14.26
N SER A 706 -19.48 11.30 -13.47
CA SER A 706 -18.03 10.98 -13.44
C SER A 706 -17.46 10.43 -14.75
N CYS A 707 -18.33 10.00 -15.66
CA CYS A 707 -17.98 9.49 -16.98
C CYS A 707 -18.15 10.54 -18.08
N LYS A 708 -19.02 11.54 -17.92
CA LYS A 708 -19.23 12.60 -18.92
C LYS A 708 -18.20 13.71 -18.71
N ARG A 709 -17.58 14.19 -19.80
CA ARG A 709 -16.82 15.45 -19.80
C ARG A 709 -17.77 16.63 -20.09
N ARG A 710 -17.28 17.86 -19.96
CA ARG A 710 -18.01 19.13 -20.21
C ARG A 710 -18.91 19.07 -21.47
N ASP A 711 -18.49 18.35 -22.52
CA ASP A 711 -19.24 18.19 -23.78
C ASP A 711 -20.20 16.97 -23.86
N ARG A 712 -20.64 16.40 -22.72
CA ARG A 712 -21.51 15.19 -22.65
C ARG A 712 -20.94 13.91 -23.30
N VAL A 713 -19.70 13.94 -23.81
CA VAL A 713 -18.99 12.78 -24.37
C VAL A 713 -18.38 11.93 -23.24
N CYS A 714 -18.39 10.62 -23.44
CA CYS A 714 -17.79 9.65 -22.52
C CYS A 714 -16.27 9.82 -22.44
N ARG A 715 -15.73 10.11 -21.25
CA ARG A 715 -14.29 10.18 -20.96
C ARG A 715 -13.51 8.92 -21.35
N PHE A 716 -14.15 7.77 -21.30
CA PHE A 716 -13.53 6.48 -21.59
C PHE A 716 -13.73 6.06 -23.05
N ASN A 717 -14.28 6.93 -23.91
CA ASN A 717 -14.57 6.67 -25.32
C ASN A 717 -15.45 5.42 -25.52
N PHE A 718 -16.52 5.31 -24.72
CA PHE A 718 -17.61 4.37 -24.98
C PHE A 718 -18.74 5.07 -25.76
N PRO A 719 -19.38 4.38 -26.70
CA PRO A 719 -19.10 2.99 -27.11
C PRO A 719 -17.76 2.86 -27.87
N LYS A 720 -17.09 1.71 -27.72
CA LYS A 720 -15.79 1.46 -28.37
C LYS A 720 -15.96 1.12 -29.86
N PRO A 721 -14.97 1.43 -30.72
CA PRO A 721 -15.00 1.08 -32.14
C PRO A 721 -15.13 -0.43 -32.35
N ILE A 722 -15.99 -0.84 -33.29
CA ILE A 722 -16.18 -2.25 -33.68
C ILE A 722 -15.02 -2.64 -34.60
N SER A 723 -14.46 -3.84 -34.46
CA SER A 723 -13.39 -4.28 -35.36
C SER A 723 -13.32 -5.79 -35.49
N ARG A 724 -13.10 -6.28 -36.72
CA ARG A 724 -13.00 -7.72 -37.02
C ARG A 724 -11.65 -8.33 -36.58
N ARG A 725 -10.62 -7.51 -36.40
CA ARG A 725 -9.26 -7.92 -36.01
C ARG A 725 -8.60 -6.88 -35.11
N THR A 726 -7.58 -7.29 -34.35
CA THR A 726 -6.75 -6.33 -33.62
C THR A 726 -5.78 -5.64 -34.60
N PHE A 727 -5.64 -4.32 -34.49
CA PHE A 727 -4.68 -3.54 -35.27
C PHE A 727 -4.11 -2.35 -34.48
N ILE A 728 -2.95 -1.86 -34.92
CA ILE A 728 -2.25 -0.70 -34.34
C ILE A 728 -2.35 0.46 -35.32
N VAL A 729 -2.67 1.65 -34.82
CA VAL A 729 -2.71 2.88 -35.62
C VAL A 729 -1.28 3.36 -35.89
N ASN A 730 -0.83 3.24 -37.13
CA ASN A 730 0.55 3.53 -37.54
C ASN A 730 0.70 4.94 -38.14
N ARG A 731 1.89 5.54 -37.95
CA ARG A 731 2.24 6.89 -38.45
C ARG A 731 2.04 7.05 -39.97
N LYS A 732 2.29 5.99 -40.73
CA LYS A 732 2.18 5.95 -42.21
C LYS A 732 0.80 6.38 -42.74
N PHE A 733 -0.26 6.23 -41.95
CA PHE A 733 -1.62 6.58 -42.37
C PHE A 733 -2.00 8.04 -42.07
N LYS A 734 -1.13 8.81 -41.40
CA LYS A 734 -1.35 10.24 -41.09
C LYS A 734 -0.67 11.20 -42.08
N GLU A 735 0.19 10.68 -42.96
CA GLU A 735 0.88 11.43 -44.02
C GLU A 735 -0.02 11.64 -45.24
N VAL A 736 -1.15 12.35 -45.06
CA VAL A 736 -2.03 12.77 -46.17
C VAL A 736 -1.71 14.22 -46.54
N ASP A 737 -1.69 14.54 -47.85
CA ASP A 737 -1.36 15.86 -48.43
C ASP A 737 -2.14 17.03 -47.81
N ASN A 738 -1.47 18.18 -47.71
CA ASN A 738 -1.81 19.26 -46.76
C ASN A 738 -2.93 20.24 -47.18
N ASN A 739 -3.50 20.14 -48.38
CA ASN A 739 -4.43 21.18 -48.86
C ASN A 739 -5.94 20.88 -48.63
N ASP A 740 -6.33 19.66 -48.24
CA ASP A 740 -7.76 19.24 -48.14
C ASP A 740 -8.08 18.45 -46.85
N LYS A 741 -7.22 18.60 -45.83
CA LYS A 741 -7.17 17.71 -44.66
C LYS A 741 -8.37 17.87 -43.71
N ASN A 742 -8.87 19.09 -43.53
CA ASN A 742 -9.90 19.38 -42.54
C ASN A 742 -11.30 18.98 -43.03
N ASP A 743 -11.60 19.19 -44.31
CA ASP A 743 -12.90 18.85 -44.88
C ASP A 743 -13.09 17.33 -44.93
N ARG A 744 -12.06 16.60 -45.38
CA ARG A 744 -12.04 15.14 -45.35
C ARG A 744 -12.14 14.58 -43.93
N LEU A 745 -11.47 15.20 -42.94
CA LEU A 745 -11.55 14.78 -41.54
C LEU A 745 -12.96 14.99 -40.96
N ASN A 746 -13.59 16.10 -41.30
CA ASN A 746 -14.95 16.41 -40.89
C ASN A 746 -15.96 15.46 -41.53
N GLU A 747 -15.80 15.13 -42.83
CA GLU A 747 -16.62 14.14 -43.51
C GLU A 747 -16.54 12.77 -42.81
N ILE A 748 -15.34 12.30 -42.50
CA ILE A 748 -15.12 11.03 -41.80
C ILE A 748 -15.79 11.05 -40.41
N LYS A 749 -15.64 12.15 -39.65
CA LYS A 749 -16.30 12.30 -38.34
C LYS A 749 -17.82 12.24 -38.46
N THR A 750 -18.40 12.90 -39.46
CA THR A 750 -19.86 12.92 -39.70
C THR A 750 -20.37 11.52 -40.02
N LYS A 751 -19.71 10.80 -40.94
CA LYS A 751 -20.09 9.42 -41.29
C LYS A 751 -20.00 8.47 -40.10
N ILE A 752 -18.94 8.54 -39.29
CA ILE A 752 -18.84 7.72 -38.05
C ILE A 752 -19.95 8.09 -37.06
N LYS A 753 -20.34 9.36 -36.97
CA LYS A 753 -21.43 9.81 -36.10
C LYS A 753 -22.77 9.24 -36.57
N GLU A 754 -23.07 9.27 -37.86
CA GLU A 754 -24.27 8.68 -38.46
C GLU A 754 -24.36 7.18 -38.22
N MET A 755 -23.26 6.44 -38.45
CA MET A 755 -23.19 5.01 -38.13
C MET A 755 -23.50 4.74 -36.66
N ASN A 756 -22.91 5.53 -35.75
CA ASN A 756 -23.11 5.37 -34.31
C ASN A 756 -24.54 5.70 -33.88
N ILE A 757 -25.20 6.67 -34.52
CA ILE A 757 -26.61 7.00 -34.28
C ILE A 757 -27.49 5.81 -34.67
N TYR A 758 -27.29 5.26 -35.88
CA TYR A 758 -28.06 4.11 -36.34
C TYR A 758 -27.90 2.87 -35.44
N LEU A 759 -26.67 2.55 -35.03
CA LEU A 759 -26.42 1.46 -34.09
C LEU A 759 -27.09 1.72 -32.74
N LYS A 760 -27.07 2.97 -32.27
CA LYS A 760 -27.71 3.36 -31.02
C LYS A 760 -29.24 3.20 -31.07
N GLU A 761 -29.89 3.54 -32.18
CA GLU A 761 -31.33 3.36 -32.36
C GLU A 761 -31.77 1.89 -32.23
N ILE A 762 -30.94 0.95 -32.68
CA ILE A 762 -31.18 -0.49 -32.52
C ILE A 762 -30.94 -0.91 -31.05
N GLU A 763 -29.88 -0.40 -30.44
CA GLU A 763 -29.58 -0.67 -29.03
C GLU A 763 -30.65 -0.16 -28.07
N ASP A 764 -31.27 0.99 -28.39
CA ASP A 764 -32.34 1.60 -27.59
C ASP A 764 -33.65 0.77 -27.65
N LYS A 765 -33.80 -0.09 -28.67
CA LYS A 765 -34.87 -1.11 -28.74
C LYS A 765 -34.56 -2.37 -27.92
N ASN A 766 -33.52 -2.36 -27.09
CA ASN A 766 -33.01 -3.51 -26.31
C ASN A 766 -32.62 -4.73 -27.17
N ILE A 767 -32.26 -4.52 -28.44
CA ILE A 767 -31.77 -5.58 -29.33
C ILE A 767 -30.25 -5.69 -29.18
N THR A 768 -29.74 -6.92 -29.11
CA THR A 768 -28.29 -7.17 -29.09
C THR A 768 -27.72 -7.00 -30.50
N LEU A 769 -26.70 -6.14 -30.65
CA LEU A 769 -26.08 -5.88 -31.95
C LEU A 769 -25.31 -7.09 -32.48
N ASN A 770 -25.43 -7.36 -33.78
CA ASN A 770 -24.70 -8.40 -34.49
C ASN A 770 -23.96 -7.81 -35.70
N TRP A 771 -23.24 -8.64 -36.46
CA TRP A 771 -22.48 -8.20 -37.62
C TRP A 771 -23.35 -7.67 -38.77
N ASN A 772 -24.57 -8.20 -38.96
CA ASN A 772 -25.48 -7.73 -40.00
C ASN A 772 -25.87 -6.26 -39.74
N HIS A 773 -26.23 -5.91 -38.50
CA HIS A 773 -26.54 -4.52 -38.14
C HIS A 773 -25.35 -3.58 -38.37
N PHE A 774 -24.13 -4.05 -38.14
CA PHE A 774 -22.93 -3.25 -38.40
C PHE A 774 -22.66 -3.10 -39.91
N ASP A 775 -22.79 -4.16 -40.68
CA ASP A 775 -22.60 -4.12 -42.13
C ASP A 775 -23.68 -3.24 -42.81
N GLU A 776 -24.93 -3.28 -42.34
CA GLU A 776 -26.01 -2.35 -42.76
C GLU A 776 -25.66 -0.89 -42.45
N SER A 777 -25.03 -0.61 -41.30
CA SER A 777 -24.58 0.74 -40.93
C SER A 777 -23.50 1.27 -41.87
N LEU A 778 -22.61 0.39 -42.36
CA LEU A 778 -21.58 0.71 -43.34
C LEU A 778 -22.19 1.01 -44.71
N THR A 779 -23.18 0.21 -45.15
CA THR A 779 -23.90 0.44 -46.40
C THR A 779 -24.61 1.78 -46.42
N LYS A 780 -25.20 2.22 -45.30
CA LYS A 780 -25.88 3.53 -45.19
C LYS A 780 -24.95 4.72 -45.47
N VAL A 781 -23.70 4.65 -45.01
CA VAL A 781 -22.70 5.72 -45.24
C VAL A 781 -21.82 5.47 -46.47
N GLN A 782 -22.16 4.45 -47.27
CA GLN A 782 -21.45 4.04 -48.49
C GLN A 782 -19.97 3.70 -48.22
N TRP A 783 -19.69 2.97 -47.14
CA TRP A 783 -18.35 2.49 -46.80
C TRP A 783 -18.21 0.98 -46.90
N THR A 784 -17.02 0.53 -47.30
CA THR A 784 -16.56 -0.83 -47.04
C THR A 784 -15.94 -0.94 -45.64
N TYR A 785 -15.72 -2.16 -45.16
CA TYR A 785 -15.00 -2.35 -43.89
C TYR A 785 -13.57 -1.79 -43.94
N ASP A 786 -12.90 -1.87 -45.09
CA ASP A 786 -11.54 -1.34 -45.26
C ASP A 786 -11.54 0.20 -45.25
N ASP A 787 -12.58 0.85 -45.76
CA ASP A 787 -12.77 2.30 -45.64
C ASP A 787 -12.95 2.72 -44.18
N TYR A 788 -13.77 1.96 -43.44
CA TYR A 788 -13.96 2.19 -42.01
C TYR A 788 -12.67 1.99 -41.20
N GLU A 789 -11.90 0.93 -41.49
CA GLU A 789 -10.63 0.69 -40.80
C GLU A 789 -9.60 1.80 -41.12
N ARG A 790 -9.54 2.26 -42.37
CA ARG A 790 -8.72 3.42 -42.76
C ARG A 790 -9.18 4.71 -42.07
N ALA A 791 -10.48 4.95 -41.99
CA ALA A 791 -11.06 6.08 -41.27
C ALA A 791 -10.65 6.10 -39.79
N LEU A 792 -10.68 4.94 -39.11
CA LEU A 792 -10.19 4.82 -37.74
C LEU A 792 -8.70 5.12 -37.62
N GLN A 793 -7.88 4.64 -38.56
CA GLN A 793 -6.43 4.90 -38.55
C GLN A 793 -6.09 6.39 -38.77
N ILE A 794 -6.92 7.13 -39.51
CA ILE A 794 -6.78 8.58 -39.71
C ILE A 794 -7.21 9.34 -38.46
N LEU A 795 -8.38 9.00 -37.90
CA LEU A 795 -8.99 9.74 -36.79
C LEU A 795 -8.29 9.52 -35.46
N LEU A 796 -7.88 8.28 -35.19
CA LEU A 796 -7.38 7.91 -33.88
C LEU A 796 -5.92 8.34 -33.71
N PRO A 797 -5.48 8.53 -32.46
CA PRO A 797 -4.09 8.87 -32.21
C PRO A 797 -3.12 7.74 -32.61
N ILE A 798 -1.88 8.10 -32.96
CA ILE A 798 -0.83 7.13 -33.35
C ILE A 798 -0.56 6.19 -32.16
N ASP A 799 -0.08 4.97 -32.41
CA ASP A 799 0.21 3.94 -31.40
C ASP A 799 -1.00 3.51 -30.56
N THR A 800 -2.23 3.82 -31.01
CA THR A 800 -3.45 3.32 -30.38
C THR A 800 -3.67 1.87 -30.81
N VAL A 801 -3.86 0.98 -29.84
CA VAL A 801 -4.26 -0.42 -30.09
C VAL A 801 -5.78 -0.49 -30.17
N ILE A 802 -6.30 -0.94 -31.31
CA ILE A 802 -7.70 -1.29 -31.49
C ILE A 802 -7.83 -2.79 -31.39
N LEU A 803 -8.56 -3.26 -30.38
CA LEU A 803 -8.81 -4.68 -30.16
C LEU A 803 -9.91 -5.18 -31.08
N LYS A 804 -9.79 -6.43 -31.52
CA LYS A 804 -10.90 -7.18 -32.11
C LYS A 804 -12.11 -7.14 -31.17
N ARG A 805 -13.24 -6.64 -31.68
CA ARG A 805 -14.44 -6.36 -30.90
C ARG A 805 -15.69 -6.55 -31.75
N ALA A 806 -16.56 -7.45 -31.32
CA ALA A 806 -17.85 -7.67 -31.97
C ALA A 806 -18.83 -6.52 -31.64
N PRO A 807 -19.89 -6.32 -32.45
CA PRO A 807 -20.90 -5.28 -32.19
C PRO A 807 -21.54 -5.38 -30.80
N GLU A 808 -21.85 -6.59 -30.33
CA GLU A 808 -22.38 -6.87 -28.97
C GLU A 808 -21.42 -6.46 -27.84
N ASP A 809 -20.11 -6.48 -28.10
CA ASP A 809 -19.06 -6.25 -27.11
C ASP A 809 -18.70 -4.78 -26.95
N ARG A 810 -19.34 -3.86 -27.68
CA ARG A 810 -18.90 -2.45 -27.79
C ARG A 810 -18.87 -1.67 -26.46
N TRP A 811 -19.55 -2.19 -25.44
CA TRP A 811 -19.60 -1.64 -24.09
C TRP A 811 -18.72 -2.37 -23.07
N VAL A 812 -18.05 -3.46 -23.45
CA VAL A 812 -17.21 -4.27 -22.56
C VAL A 812 -15.79 -3.71 -22.50
N ASN A 813 -15.28 -3.39 -21.31
CA ASN A 813 -13.89 -2.95 -21.18
C ASN A 813 -12.92 -4.12 -21.38
N ASN A 814 -11.70 -3.88 -21.85
CA ASN A 814 -10.68 -4.92 -22.04
C ASN A 814 -10.27 -5.57 -20.71
N TYR A 815 -10.10 -6.89 -20.70
CA TYR A 815 -9.77 -7.66 -19.52
C TYR A 815 -8.91 -8.89 -19.87
N ASN A 816 -8.32 -9.51 -18.85
CA ASN A 816 -7.71 -10.83 -18.95
C ASN A 816 -8.61 -11.84 -18.23
N GLU A 817 -9.04 -12.89 -18.95
CA GLU A 817 -9.98 -13.90 -18.45
C GLU A 817 -9.53 -14.52 -17.11
N LYS A 818 -8.27 -14.94 -17.01
CA LYS A 818 -7.73 -15.56 -15.79
C LYS A 818 -7.69 -14.60 -14.61
N CYS A 819 -7.31 -13.34 -14.88
CA CYS A 819 -7.26 -12.32 -13.85
C CYS A 819 -8.67 -11.99 -13.34
N ILE A 820 -9.67 -11.82 -14.22
CA ILE A 820 -11.00 -11.32 -13.82
C ILE A 820 -11.82 -12.35 -13.06
N THR A 821 -11.72 -13.62 -13.45
CA THR A 821 -12.33 -14.74 -12.73
C THR A 821 -11.85 -14.83 -11.28
N ASN A 822 -10.57 -14.53 -11.04
CA ASN A 822 -9.97 -14.61 -9.70
C ASN A 822 -10.08 -13.28 -8.94
N TRP A 823 -9.91 -12.13 -9.59
CA TRP A 823 -9.99 -10.82 -8.93
C TRP A 823 -11.44 -10.46 -8.56
N ASN A 824 -12.41 -10.81 -9.42
CA ASN A 824 -13.84 -10.56 -9.26
C ASN A 824 -14.16 -9.08 -8.94
N ALA A 825 -13.55 -8.17 -9.71
CA ALA A 825 -13.76 -6.73 -9.67
C ALA A 825 -13.26 -6.12 -10.99
N ASN A 826 -13.63 -4.87 -11.25
CA ASN A 826 -13.21 -4.15 -12.46
C ASN A 826 -11.69 -4.10 -12.55
N MET A 827 -11.16 -4.33 -13.75
CA MET A 827 -9.76 -4.15 -14.08
C MET A 827 -9.59 -3.48 -15.42
N ASP A 828 -8.39 -2.98 -15.66
CA ASP A 828 -7.98 -2.54 -16.99
C ASP A 828 -6.55 -3.00 -17.22
N ILE A 829 -6.30 -3.70 -18.33
CA ILE A 829 -4.96 -4.19 -18.66
C ILE A 829 -4.66 -3.80 -20.10
N GLN A 830 -3.65 -2.96 -20.26
CA GLN A 830 -3.30 -2.34 -21.53
C GLN A 830 -1.84 -2.64 -21.87
N PHE A 831 -1.58 -2.96 -23.13
CA PHE A 831 -0.23 -3.13 -23.63
C PHE A 831 0.45 -1.75 -23.74
N VAL A 832 1.66 -1.65 -23.23
CA VAL A 832 2.40 -0.39 -23.26
C VAL A 832 3.14 -0.26 -24.58
N MET A 833 2.68 0.67 -25.40
CA MET A 833 3.29 0.98 -26.70
C MET A 833 4.46 1.96 -26.56
N ASN A 834 4.33 2.90 -25.62
CA ASN A 834 5.28 3.98 -25.40
C ASN A 834 5.58 4.14 -23.89
N GLU A 835 6.86 4.05 -23.52
CA GLU A 835 7.32 4.21 -22.14
C GLU A 835 7.07 5.61 -21.56
N TYR A 836 7.18 6.65 -22.40
CA TYR A 836 6.88 8.02 -22.03
C TYR A 836 5.41 8.18 -21.66
N ALA A 837 4.52 7.71 -22.54
CA ALA A 837 3.08 7.73 -22.29
C ALA A 837 2.73 6.93 -21.03
N CYS A 838 3.35 5.77 -20.82
CA CYS A 838 3.16 4.97 -19.60
C CYS A 838 3.64 5.69 -18.35
N GLY A 839 4.81 6.33 -18.41
CA GLY A 839 5.37 7.15 -17.34
C GLY A 839 4.47 8.33 -16.97
N LYS A 840 4.04 9.13 -17.97
CA LYS A 840 3.09 10.24 -17.82
C LYS A 840 1.74 9.78 -17.29
N TYR A 841 1.27 8.61 -17.72
CA TYR A 841 0.03 8.03 -17.22
C TYR A 841 0.14 7.62 -15.75
N MET A 842 1.20 6.89 -15.37
CA MET A 842 1.46 6.54 -13.96
C MET A 842 1.65 7.78 -13.09
N LEU A 843 2.30 8.83 -13.61
CA LEU A 843 2.44 10.12 -12.95
C LEU A 843 1.10 10.74 -12.59
N SER A 844 0.15 10.76 -13.54
CA SER A 844 -1.18 11.35 -13.32
C SER A 844 -1.92 10.72 -12.15
N TYR A 845 -1.70 9.43 -11.88
CA TYR A 845 -2.25 8.75 -10.71
C TYR A 845 -1.43 9.05 -9.46
N ILE A 846 -0.09 8.91 -9.53
CA ILE A 846 0.82 9.17 -8.41
C ILE A 846 0.58 10.57 -7.81
N CYS A 847 0.41 11.59 -8.65
CA CYS A 847 0.30 13.01 -8.25
C CYS A 847 -1.13 13.58 -8.27
N LYS A 848 -2.17 12.76 -8.50
CA LYS A 848 -3.55 13.20 -8.76
C LYS A 848 -4.18 14.16 -7.75
N ALA A 849 -3.83 14.02 -6.47
CA ALA A 849 -4.37 14.83 -5.35
C ALA A 849 -3.40 15.93 -4.90
N GLU A 850 -2.27 16.09 -5.59
CA GLU A 850 -1.10 16.81 -5.10
C GLU A 850 -0.80 18.07 -5.95
N LYS A 851 -1.55 18.31 -7.05
CA LYS A 851 -1.34 19.47 -7.94
C LYS A 851 -1.73 20.78 -7.25
N GLU A 852 -3.00 20.92 -6.86
CA GLU A 852 -3.51 22.09 -6.12
C GLU A 852 -2.68 22.39 -4.86
N MET A 853 -2.26 21.33 -4.16
CA MET A 853 -1.41 21.45 -2.98
C MET A 853 -0.02 22.00 -3.30
N SER A 854 0.57 21.63 -4.44
CA SER A 854 1.90 22.10 -4.84
C SER A 854 1.89 23.60 -5.14
N ASP A 855 0.82 24.10 -5.77
CA ASP A 855 0.68 25.51 -6.12
C ASP A 855 0.51 26.38 -4.87
N ILE A 856 -0.33 25.94 -3.92
CA ILE A 856 -0.48 26.60 -2.61
C ILE A 856 0.87 26.68 -1.87
N LEU A 857 1.64 25.59 -1.88
CA LEU A 857 2.94 25.54 -1.19
C LEU A 857 4.00 26.44 -1.86
N LYS A 858 3.96 26.61 -3.19
CA LYS A 858 4.85 27.52 -3.92
C LYS A 858 4.55 28.97 -3.56
N ASN A 859 3.27 29.37 -3.57
CA ASN A 859 2.88 30.75 -3.22
C ASN A 859 3.31 31.13 -1.80
N ILE A 860 3.17 30.20 -0.84
CA ILE A 860 3.60 30.43 0.56
C ILE A 860 5.11 30.54 0.69
N HIS A 861 5.86 29.76 -0.10
CA HIS A 861 7.31 29.86 -0.13
C HIS A 861 7.77 31.24 -0.63
N GLU A 862 7.12 31.77 -1.66
CA GLU A 862 7.38 33.13 -2.16
C GLU A 862 7.03 34.20 -1.12
N GLU A 863 5.87 34.08 -0.45
CA GLU A 863 5.51 34.98 0.65
C GLU A 863 6.50 34.92 1.82
N ALA A 864 6.98 33.74 2.18
CA ALA A 864 7.92 33.56 3.28
C ALA A 864 9.28 34.18 2.97
N LYS A 865 9.73 34.10 1.71
CA LYS A 865 10.90 34.83 1.22
C LYS A 865 10.71 36.33 1.35
N ASN A 866 9.55 36.85 0.92
CA ASN A 866 9.25 38.29 1.02
C ASN A 866 9.22 38.79 2.48
N LYS A 867 8.80 37.92 3.42
CA LYS A 867 8.73 38.21 4.86
C LYS A 867 10.03 37.92 5.62
N ASN A 868 11.11 37.52 4.96
CA ASN A 868 12.40 37.16 5.58
C ASN A 868 12.29 36.20 6.79
N ILE A 869 11.38 35.22 6.70
CA ILE A 869 11.15 34.24 7.76
C ILE A 869 12.33 33.27 7.84
N SER A 870 12.69 32.79 9.04
CA SER A 870 13.74 31.76 9.16
C SER A 870 13.32 30.46 8.47
N ILE A 871 14.26 29.74 7.84
CA ILE A 871 13.95 28.49 7.10
C ILE A 871 13.25 27.44 7.97
N GLN A 872 13.58 27.39 9.27
CA GLN A 872 12.92 26.46 10.19
C GLN A 872 11.45 26.84 10.42
N GLU A 873 11.14 28.12 10.54
CA GLU A 873 9.77 28.61 10.69
C GLU A 873 8.99 28.47 9.39
N GLU A 874 9.61 28.77 8.26
CA GLU A 874 9.06 28.55 6.93
C GLU A 874 8.63 27.08 6.73
N MET A 875 9.50 26.11 7.04
CA MET A 875 9.12 24.69 6.97
C MET A 875 7.94 24.33 7.87
N LYS A 876 7.79 24.99 9.03
CA LYS A 876 6.63 24.78 9.92
C LYS A 876 5.35 25.37 9.33
N VAL A 877 5.42 26.58 8.74
CA VAL A 877 4.28 27.22 8.07
C VAL A 877 3.82 26.37 6.89
N LEU A 878 4.76 25.94 6.04
CA LEU A 878 4.47 25.04 4.92
C LEU A 878 3.84 23.71 5.37
N SER A 879 4.35 23.12 6.46
CA SER A 879 3.72 21.93 7.07
C SER A 879 2.28 22.22 7.53
N GLY A 880 2.05 23.36 8.18
CA GLY A 880 0.73 23.77 8.67
C GLY A 880 -0.29 23.90 7.55
N VAL A 881 0.07 24.58 6.45
CA VAL A 881 -0.83 24.72 5.31
C VAL A 881 -1.05 23.41 4.59
N TYR A 882 0.00 22.60 4.41
CA TYR A 882 -0.13 21.26 3.83
C TYR A 882 -1.19 20.44 4.58
N PHE A 883 -1.15 20.44 5.91
CA PHE A 883 -2.12 19.73 6.73
C PHE A 883 -3.52 20.33 6.73
N HIS A 884 -3.66 21.62 6.41
CA HIS A 884 -4.96 22.30 6.37
C HIS A 884 -5.78 21.96 5.12
N HIS A 885 -5.13 21.80 3.97
CA HIS A 885 -5.81 21.50 2.71
C HIS A 885 -5.91 19.99 2.41
N ARG A 886 -5.28 19.14 3.22
CA ARG A 886 -5.24 17.70 2.95
C ARG A 886 -6.55 17.00 3.29
N GLU A 887 -6.95 16.11 2.39
CA GLU A 887 -8.05 15.17 2.59
C GLU A 887 -7.52 13.74 2.71
N VAL A 888 -8.06 12.97 3.67
CA VAL A 888 -7.65 11.58 3.90
C VAL A 888 -8.88 10.74 4.22
N CYS A 889 -9.12 9.66 3.47
CA CYS A 889 -10.19 8.72 3.81
C CYS A 889 -9.79 7.79 4.96
N VAL A 890 -10.77 7.19 5.65
CA VAL A 890 -10.50 6.26 6.77
C VAL A 890 -9.57 5.11 6.35
N GLN A 891 -9.80 4.49 5.18
CA GLN A 891 -8.94 3.39 4.73
C GLN A 891 -7.51 3.85 4.42
N GLU A 892 -7.33 5.06 3.89
CA GLU A 892 -6.01 5.64 3.68
C GLU A 892 -5.28 5.90 4.99
N ALA A 893 -5.99 6.48 5.97
CA ALA A 893 -5.46 6.68 7.31
C ALA A 893 -4.98 5.35 7.92
N ILE A 894 -5.75 4.27 7.74
CA ILE A 894 -5.39 2.92 8.18
C ILE A 894 -4.13 2.42 7.46
N TYR A 895 -4.01 2.58 6.14
CA TYR A 895 -2.80 2.19 5.42
C TYR A 895 -1.55 2.92 5.94
N ARG A 896 -1.70 4.17 6.36
CA ARG A 896 -0.62 4.98 6.93
C ARG A 896 -0.27 4.50 8.34
N VAL A 897 -1.24 4.41 9.24
CA VAL A 897 -1.07 4.04 10.65
C VAL A 897 -0.64 2.58 10.80
N CYS A 898 -1.28 1.64 10.11
CA CYS A 898 -0.92 0.21 10.17
C CYS A 898 0.32 -0.14 9.33
N SER A 899 0.99 0.83 8.71
CA SER A 899 2.19 0.61 7.88
C SER A 899 1.96 -0.35 6.70
N LEU A 900 0.73 -0.38 6.14
CA LEU A 900 0.44 -1.11 4.90
C LEU A 900 1.09 -0.39 3.71
N PRO A 901 1.62 -1.11 2.69
CA PRO A 901 2.37 -0.48 1.61
C PRO A 901 1.46 0.38 0.72
N LEU A 902 1.80 1.66 0.56
CA LEU A 902 1.20 2.55 -0.46
C LEU A 902 1.82 2.35 -1.85
N LYS A 903 3.01 1.73 -1.90
CA LYS A 903 3.71 1.35 -3.12
C LYS A 903 4.53 0.09 -2.88
N TYR A 904 4.81 -0.64 -3.95
CA TYR A 904 5.73 -1.77 -3.93
C TYR A 904 6.45 -1.86 -5.27
N ALA A 905 7.71 -2.31 -5.22
CA ALA A 905 8.55 -2.51 -6.39
C ALA A 905 9.30 -3.85 -6.27
N SER A 906 9.48 -4.56 -7.39
CA SER A 906 10.28 -5.77 -7.46
C SER A 906 11.78 -5.50 -7.27
N ARG A 907 12.23 -4.28 -7.56
CA ARG A 907 13.60 -3.80 -7.37
C ARG A 907 13.66 -2.71 -6.31
N LYS A 908 14.70 -2.75 -5.49
CA LYS A 908 15.07 -1.61 -4.65
C LYS A 908 15.76 -0.57 -5.54
N VAL A 909 15.46 0.69 -5.34
CA VAL A 909 16.16 1.81 -5.98
C VAL A 909 17.07 2.46 -4.94
N GLU A 910 18.32 2.75 -5.32
CA GLU A 910 19.29 3.46 -4.48
C GLU A 910 19.74 4.74 -5.19
N PHE A 911 19.78 5.86 -4.47
CA PHE A 911 20.32 7.10 -5.00
C PHE A 911 21.83 7.15 -4.75
N VAL A 912 22.62 7.31 -5.82
CA VAL A 912 24.07 7.50 -5.75
C VAL A 912 24.33 8.98 -6.02
N PRO A 913 24.79 9.75 -5.01
CA PRO A 913 25.17 11.14 -5.23
C PRO A 913 26.43 11.17 -6.10
N THR A 914 26.38 11.96 -7.15
CA THR A 914 27.51 12.18 -8.08
C THR A 914 28.38 13.34 -7.65
N ASP A 915 27.97 14.10 -6.64
CA ASP A 915 28.80 15.11 -5.99
C ASP A 915 29.21 14.66 -4.57
N PRO A 916 30.51 14.63 -4.25
CA PRO A 916 31.04 14.14 -2.97
C PRO A 916 30.81 15.09 -1.78
N ASP A 917 30.56 16.38 -2.00
CA ASP A 917 30.44 17.42 -0.97
C ASP A 917 29.00 17.88 -0.72
N ARG A 918 28.08 17.70 -1.69
CA ARG A 918 26.70 18.23 -1.63
C ARG A 918 25.74 17.52 -0.67
N PHE A 919 26.05 16.33 -0.13
CA PHE A 919 25.06 15.54 0.64
C PHE A 919 25.65 14.71 1.80
N ARG A 920 26.36 15.35 2.74
CA ARG A 920 26.75 14.69 4.00
C ARG A 920 25.68 14.88 5.08
N LEU A 921 25.46 13.83 5.86
CA LEU A 921 24.52 13.85 6.99
C LEU A 921 25.31 13.76 8.29
N SER A 922 25.09 14.70 9.19
CA SER A 922 25.68 14.65 10.53
C SER A 922 25.04 13.62 11.45
N LYS A 923 25.84 13.13 12.41
CA LYS A 923 25.33 12.34 13.54
C LYS A 923 24.36 13.18 14.37
N PRO A 924 23.34 12.59 15.03
CA PRO A 924 22.44 13.34 15.90
C PRO A 924 23.19 14.04 17.04
N LEU A 925 22.76 15.24 17.42
CA LEU A 925 23.34 16.01 18.54
C LEU A 925 23.52 15.16 19.81
N SER A 926 22.52 14.35 20.17
CA SER A 926 22.61 13.47 21.34
C SER A 926 23.74 12.43 21.25
N LEU A 927 24.08 11.96 20.05
CA LEU A 927 25.20 11.05 19.84
C LEU A 927 26.52 11.81 19.86
N ILE A 928 26.56 13.00 19.28
CA ILE A 928 27.74 13.89 19.30
C ILE A 928 28.10 14.25 20.74
N THR A 929 27.14 14.73 21.54
CA THR A 929 27.32 15.02 22.97
C THR A 929 27.82 13.80 23.75
N LYS A 930 27.35 12.61 23.39
CA LYS A 930 27.81 11.36 24.01
C LYS A 930 29.23 10.99 23.60
N MET A 931 29.60 11.22 22.34
CA MET A 931 30.97 11.00 21.84
C MET A 931 31.98 11.97 22.48
N ILE A 932 31.56 13.22 22.70
CA ILE A 932 32.34 14.22 23.45
C ILE A 932 32.55 13.73 24.90
N ALA A 933 31.48 13.29 25.57
CA ALA A 933 31.58 12.73 26.91
C ALA A 933 32.47 11.47 26.99
N GLU A 934 32.62 10.73 25.88
CA GLU A 934 33.49 9.56 25.76
C GLU A 934 34.91 9.87 25.26
N GLY A 935 35.27 11.16 25.04
CA GLY A 935 36.62 11.58 24.63
C GLY A 935 37.04 11.18 23.21
N LYS A 936 36.08 10.93 22.30
CA LYS A 936 36.34 10.58 20.89
C LYS A 936 36.19 11.82 20.01
N GLU A 937 37.21 12.67 20.02
CA GLU A 937 37.22 13.97 19.34
C GLU A 937 38.00 13.90 18.02
N ASP A 938 37.30 13.54 16.94
CA ASP A 938 37.81 13.69 15.57
C ASP A 938 36.70 14.29 14.69
N ASP A 939 36.98 15.40 14.01
CA ASP A 939 36.02 16.12 13.14
C ASP A 939 35.47 15.23 12.01
N GLY A 940 36.28 14.28 11.53
CA GLY A 940 35.88 13.29 10.53
C GLY A 940 34.79 12.32 11.03
N ASP A 941 34.68 12.16 12.34
CA ASP A 941 33.78 11.21 12.99
C ASP A 941 32.40 11.82 13.32
N LEU A 942 32.19 13.11 13.06
CA LEU A 942 30.88 13.76 13.27
C LEU A 942 29.86 13.45 12.16
N LEU A 943 30.32 12.90 11.03
CA LEU A 943 29.52 12.65 9.83
C LEU A 943 29.28 11.15 9.60
N TYR A 944 28.15 10.80 8.97
CA TYR A 944 27.91 9.42 8.52
C TYR A 944 28.68 9.10 7.23
N SER A 945 29.29 7.91 7.17
CA SER A 945 29.95 7.38 5.96
C SER A 945 28.94 7.21 4.80
N ASN A 946 29.25 7.75 3.63
CA ASN A 946 28.42 7.67 2.43
C ASN A 946 28.78 6.44 1.55
N TYR A 947 28.28 6.38 0.30
CA TYR A 947 28.63 5.29 -0.64
C TYR A 947 30.03 5.44 -1.25
N MET A 948 30.51 6.67 -1.42
CA MET A 948 31.86 6.95 -1.92
C MET A 948 32.93 6.50 -0.92
N ASP A 949 32.77 6.83 0.37
CA ASP A 949 33.69 6.41 1.44
C ASP A 949 33.82 4.88 1.47
N LYS A 950 32.69 4.18 1.34
CA LYS A 950 32.66 2.70 1.26
C LYS A 950 33.37 2.19 0.02
N TYR A 951 33.13 2.81 -1.13
CA TYR A 951 33.78 2.40 -2.36
C TYR A 951 35.30 2.60 -2.30
N LEU A 952 35.79 3.70 -1.75
CA LEU A 952 37.22 3.92 -1.55
C LEU A 952 37.84 2.91 -0.57
N ASP A 953 37.09 2.52 0.46
CA ASP A 953 37.53 1.57 1.50
C ASP A 953 37.32 0.08 1.14
N ARG A 954 36.91 -0.21 -0.11
CA ARG A 954 36.63 -1.58 -0.59
C ARG A 954 37.91 -2.44 -0.60
N PRO A 955 37.80 -3.77 -0.46
CA PRO A 955 38.95 -4.67 -0.52
C PRO A 955 39.65 -4.65 -1.89
N ASP A 956 40.95 -4.93 -1.90
CA ASP A 956 41.76 -5.10 -3.11
C ASP A 956 41.55 -6.50 -3.72
N ASP A 957 40.31 -6.82 -4.09
CA ASP A 957 39.93 -8.07 -4.77
C ASP A 957 39.50 -7.75 -6.21
N PRO A 958 39.94 -8.50 -7.24
CA PRO A 958 39.50 -8.30 -8.63
C PRO A 958 37.99 -8.28 -8.84
N LEU A 959 37.21 -8.89 -7.93
CA LEU A 959 35.75 -8.83 -7.93
C LEU A 959 35.20 -7.39 -7.78
N PHE A 960 35.97 -6.50 -7.16
CA PHE A 960 35.61 -5.10 -6.89
C PHE A 960 36.25 -4.11 -7.88
N ASP A 961 36.83 -4.60 -8.98
CA ASP A 961 37.28 -3.81 -10.12
C ASP A 961 36.08 -3.44 -11.03
N ILE A 962 35.16 -2.66 -10.46
CA ILE A 962 33.90 -2.22 -11.06
C ILE A 962 33.63 -0.78 -10.64
N CYS A 963 32.86 -0.01 -11.40
CA CYS A 963 32.53 1.37 -11.03
C CYS A 963 31.65 1.47 -9.77
N LEU A 964 31.56 2.67 -9.19
CA LEU A 964 30.75 2.92 -7.98
C LEU A 964 29.27 2.52 -8.17
N ALA A 965 28.68 2.84 -9.33
CA ALA A 965 27.28 2.50 -9.60
C ALA A 965 27.07 0.97 -9.58
N ASP A 966 27.96 0.22 -10.22
CA ASP A 966 27.92 -1.24 -10.22
C ASP A 966 28.19 -1.84 -8.85
N PHE A 967 29.10 -1.23 -8.08
CA PHE A 967 29.38 -1.63 -6.71
C PHE A 967 28.13 -1.51 -5.84
N VAL A 968 27.43 -0.37 -5.90
CA VAL A 968 26.17 -0.16 -5.17
C VAL A 968 25.05 -1.07 -5.73
N ALA A 969 25.01 -1.29 -7.05
CA ALA A 969 24.01 -2.12 -7.71
C ALA A 969 24.11 -3.60 -7.30
N LYS A 970 25.32 -4.16 -7.32
CA LYS A 970 25.60 -5.59 -7.15
C LYS A 970 25.85 -5.97 -5.69
N PHE A 971 26.30 -5.05 -4.84
CA PHE A 971 26.67 -5.32 -3.45
C PHE A 971 25.82 -4.56 -2.42
N GLY A 972 25.65 -5.16 -1.24
CA GLY A 972 25.00 -4.53 -0.10
C GLY A 972 25.92 -4.46 1.10
N PHE A 973 25.62 -3.57 2.03
CA PHE A 973 26.49 -3.23 3.16
C PHE A 973 25.75 -3.42 4.48
N ILE A 974 26.36 -4.13 5.42
CA ILE A 974 25.81 -4.43 6.74
C ILE A 974 26.85 -4.05 7.79
N ASN A 975 26.42 -3.51 8.93
CA ASN A 975 27.32 -3.27 10.06
C ASN A 975 27.76 -4.62 10.67
N LYS A 976 29.04 -4.79 11.05
CA LYS A 976 29.62 -6.07 11.52
C LYS A 976 28.83 -6.74 12.66
N LYS A 977 28.02 -6.00 13.41
CA LYS A 977 27.13 -6.52 14.48
C LYS A 977 26.08 -7.54 13.99
N ILE A 978 25.79 -7.66 12.68
CA ILE A 978 24.75 -8.55 12.14
C ILE A 978 25.37 -9.65 11.27
N LYS A 979 25.68 -10.82 11.85
CA LYS A 979 26.18 -11.99 11.09
C LYS A 979 25.07 -12.68 10.27
N ARG A 980 25.31 -12.93 8.98
CA ARG A 980 24.46 -13.78 8.12
C ARG A 980 25.18 -15.08 7.79
N SER A 981 24.70 -16.21 8.29
CA SER A 981 25.35 -17.53 8.17
C SER A 981 25.30 -18.19 6.77
N ARG A 982 24.73 -17.53 5.74
CA ARG A 982 24.42 -18.18 4.45
C ARG A 982 24.88 -17.42 3.20
N VAL A 983 25.69 -16.37 3.33
CA VAL A 983 26.14 -15.55 2.17
C VAL A 983 27.63 -15.28 2.31
N GLN A 984 28.37 -15.38 1.21
CA GLN A 984 29.77 -14.94 1.16
C GLN A 984 29.85 -13.45 1.51
N THR A 985 30.79 -13.10 2.38
CA THR A 985 30.93 -11.76 2.92
C THR A 985 32.39 -11.32 2.88
N TRP A 986 32.61 -10.01 2.68
CA TRP A 986 33.93 -9.38 2.68
C TRP A 986 33.92 -8.21 3.67
N SER A 987 35.01 -7.97 4.38
CA SER A 987 35.14 -6.81 5.29
C SER A 987 35.76 -5.64 4.53
N PHE A 988 35.35 -4.42 4.85
CA PHE A 988 36.06 -3.23 4.38
C PHE A 988 37.43 -3.07 5.07
N LYS A 989 38.33 -2.24 4.52
CA LYS A 989 39.70 -2.05 5.04
C LYS A 989 39.71 -1.35 6.40
N THR A 990 39.03 -0.22 6.53
CA THR A 990 39.01 0.60 7.76
C THR A 990 37.62 0.70 8.38
N LEU A 991 36.56 0.75 7.56
CA LEU A 991 35.19 0.96 8.00
C LEU A 991 34.60 -0.30 8.66
N ASN A 992 33.80 -0.08 9.70
CA ASN A 992 33.14 -1.16 10.45
C ASN A 992 31.88 -1.72 9.76
N PHE A 993 32.02 -2.08 8.48
CA PHE A 993 30.97 -2.68 7.66
C PHE A 993 31.44 -3.99 7.02
N THR A 994 30.48 -4.73 6.47
CA THR A 994 30.65 -5.97 5.74
C THR A 994 29.87 -5.91 4.44
N ILE A 995 30.52 -6.27 3.34
CA ILE A 995 30.00 -6.35 1.99
C ILE A 995 29.38 -7.74 1.77
N TYR A 996 28.22 -7.82 1.11
CA TYR A 996 27.65 -9.07 0.62
C TYR A 996 27.13 -8.91 -0.81
N LYS A 997 27.23 -9.97 -1.62
CA LYS A 997 26.70 -9.98 -2.99
C LYS A 997 25.17 -10.11 -2.98
N ARG A 998 24.48 -9.24 -3.72
CA ARG A 998 23.02 -9.28 -3.85
C ARG A 998 22.61 -10.39 -4.82
N LYS A 999 21.43 -10.98 -4.59
CA LYS A 999 20.83 -11.97 -5.51
C LYS A 999 20.26 -11.33 -6.78
N ARG A 1000 19.76 -10.09 -6.65
CA ARG A 1000 19.25 -9.26 -7.75
C ARG A 1000 19.89 -7.89 -7.58
N SER A 1001 20.41 -7.34 -8.67
CA SER A 1001 20.95 -5.98 -8.69
C SER A 1001 19.85 -4.97 -8.36
N VAL A 1002 20.21 -3.94 -7.59
CA VAL A 1002 19.34 -2.78 -7.34
C VAL A 1002 19.42 -1.80 -8.51
N VAL A 1003 18.37 -1.02 -8.68
CA VAL A 1003 18.29 0.03 -9.69
C VAL A 1003 18.94 1.29 -9.13
N ILE A 1004 19.79 1.95 -9.92
CA ILE A 1004 20.53 3.14 -9.46
C ILE A 1004 19.87 4.42 -9.96
N ARG A 1005 19.68 5.39 -9.07
CA ARG A 1005 19.26 6.76 -9.43
C ARG A 1005 20.44 7.71 -9.21
N TYR A 1006 20.67 8.65 -10.11
CA TYR A 1006 21.68 9.69 -10.02
C TYR A 1006 21.11 11.03 -10.50
N PRO A 1007 21.71 12.18 -10.14
CA PRO A 1007 21.34 13.50 -10.68
C PRO A 1007 21.45 13.55 -12.20
N HIS A 1008 20.56 14.28 -12.86
CA HIS A 1008 20.69 14.56 -14.29
C HIS A 1008 21.80 15.59 -14.52
N PHE A 1009 22.46 15.50 -15.67
CA PHE A 1009 23.52 16.39 -16.09
C PHE A 1009 23.27 16.74 -17.54
N ASP A 1010 23.14 18.02 -17.83
CA ASP A 1010 23.05 18.52 -19.20
C ASP A 1010 24.48 18.71 -19.71
N ILE A 1011 24.82 17.97 -20.77
CA ILE A 1011 26.15 18.01 -21.37
C ILE A 1011 26.45 19.41 -21.92
N ASN A 1012 25.44 20.18 -22.34
CA ASN A 1012 25.64 21.48 -22.99
C ASN A 1012 25.64 22.68 -22.02
N HIS A 1013 25.07 22.52 -20.83
CA HIS A 1013 24.93 23.60 -19.84
C HIS A 1013 25.94 23.52 -18.69
N ASP A 1014 26.50 22.34 -18.42
CA ASP A 1014 27.41 22.13 -17.30
C ASP A 1014 28.91 22.30 -17.65
N GLU A 1015 29.28 22.47 -18.93
CA GLU A 1015 30.69 22.58 -19.39
C GLU A 1015 31.51 23.67 -18.68
N GLU A 1016 30.89 24.78 -18.28
CA GLU A 1016 31.60 25.89 -17.59
C GLU A 1016 31.99 25.57 -16.13
N LYS A 1017 31.51 24.47 -15.53
CA LYS A 1017 31.85 24.05 -14.14
C LYS A 1017 32.68 22.76 -14.07
N ASP A 1018 33.15 22.24 -15.20
CA ASP A 1018 33.22 20.79 -15.45
C ASP A 1018 34.64 20.19 -15.64
N GLY A 1019 35.61 20.57 -14.80
CA GLY A 1019 36.88 19.84 -14.67
C GLY A 1019 36.76 18.63 -13.72
N GLU A 1020 36.48 18.90 -12.44
CA GLU A 1020 36.42 17.86 -11.40
C GLU A 1020 35.15 17.01 -11.48
N GLN A 1021 33.99 17.60 -11.82
CA GLN A 1021 32.72 16.86 -11.88
C GLN A 1021 32.70 15.82 -13.01
N ASN A 1022 33.39 16.08 -14.13
CA ASN A 1022 33.56 15.10 -15.22
C ASN A 1022 34.43 13.90 -14.83
N SER A 1023 35.47 14.10 -14.01
CA SER A 1023 36.28 12.99 -13.49
C SER A 1023 35.48 12.09 -12.53
N VAL A 1024 34.67 12.69 -11.65
CA VAL A 1024 33.79 11.94 -10.73
C VAL A 1024 32.66 11.23 -11.50
N LYS A 1025 32.08 11.84 -12.54
CA LYS A 1025 31.09 11.20 -13.43
C LYS A 1025 31.67 9.94 -14.09
N GLN A 1026 32.90 9.98 -14.61
CA GLN A 1026 33.57 8.80 -15.20
C GLN A 1026 33.83 7.70 -14.17
N ILE A 1027 34.20 8.06 -12.93
CA ILE A 1027 34.37 7.12 -11.81
C ILE A 1027 33.03 6.46 -11.41
N VAL A 1028 31.93 7.23 -11.45
CA VAL A 1028 30.59 6.74 -11.10
C VAL A 1028 30.01 5.86 -12.20
N LEU A 1029 30.18 6.22 -13.48
CA LEU A 1029 29.55 5.62 -14.65
C LEU A 1029 30.57 5.22 -15.73
N PHE A 1030 31.50 4.32 -15.39
CA PHE A 1030 32.52 3.81 -16.32
C PHE A 1030 31.98 3.26 -17.64
N ASN A 1031 30.72 2.80 -17.68
CA ASN A 1031 30.05 2.32 -18.89
C ASN A 1031 28.71 3.06 -19.10
N ARG A 1032 28.82 4.33 -19.49
CA ARG A 1032 27.70 5.30 -19.58
C ARG A 1032 26.52 4.78 -20.40
N GLN A 1033 26.79 4.08 -21.52
CA GLN A 1033 25.79 3.45 -22.39
C GLN A 1033 24.92 2.38 -21.70
N GLN A 1034 25.40 1.75 -20.62
CA GLN A 1034 24.60 0.76 -19.88
C GLN A 1034 23.48 1.38 -19.04
N TYR A 1035 23.59 2.67 -18.72
CA TYR A 1035 22.65 3.37 -17.85
C TYR A 1035 21.89 4.50 -18.58
N GLU A 1036 22.43 5.07 -19.65
CA GLU A 1036 21.76 6.09 -20.45
C GLU A 1036 21.10 5.49 -21.69
N THR A 1037 19.78 5.67 -21.81
CA THR A 1037 19.03 5.46 -23.05
C THR A 1037 18.72 6.84 -23.66
N LYS A 1038 18.59 6.98 -24.99
CA LYS A 1038 18.15 8.26 -25.64
C LYS A 1038 16.84 8.81 -25.05
N ILE A 1039 16.02 7.91 -24.54
CA ILE A 1039 14.74 8.15 -23.85
C ILE A 1039 14.92 8.81 -22.46
N SER A 1040 16.10 8.66 -21.83
CA SER A 1040 16.41 9.21 -20.52
C SER A 1040 16.41 10.74 -20.48
N THR A 1041 16.71 11.40 -21.60
CA THR A 1041 16.72 12.87 -21.70
C THR A 1041 15.28 13.38 -21.83
N GLN A 1042 14.47 12.80 -22.72
CA GLN A 1042 13.06 13.17 -22.93
C GLN A 1042 12.17 12.93 -21.69
N LEU A 1043 12.38 11.83 -20.96
CA LEU A 1043 11.68 11.57 -19.70
C LEU A 1043 12.07 12.56 -18.60
N HIS A 1044 13.30 13.09 -18.66
CA HIS A 1044 13.80 14.07 -17.69
C HIS A 1044 13.36 15.48 -18.04
N GLU A 1045 13.43 15.88 -19.30
CA GLU A 1045 12.88 17.14 -19.82
C GLU A 1045 11.38 17.22 -19.51
N ALA A 1046 10.60 16.17 -19.76
CA ALA A 1046 9.20 16.17 -19.35
C ALA A 1046 9.00 16.18 -17.82
N MET A 1047 9.91 15.61 -17.04
CA MET A 1047 9.86 15.80 -15.59
C MET A 1047 10.13 17.26 -15.22
N LEU A 1048 11.08 17.93 -15.87
CA LEU A 1048 11.39 19.34 -15.64
C LEU A 1048 10.25 20.23 -16.13
N ASP A 1049 9.74 20.02 -17.34
CA ASP A 1049 8.60 20.73 -17.90
C ASP A 1049 7.32 20.54 -17.08
N ILE A 1050 7.07 19.36 -16.52
CA ILE A 1050 5.85 19.12 -15.72
C ILE A 1050 6.02 19.57 -14.24
N VAL A 1051 7.26 19.64 -13.73
CA VAL A 1051 7.55 20.19 -12.39
C VAL A 1051 7.68 21.73 -12.43
N ALA A 1052 8.12 22.29 -13.57
CA ALA A 1052 8.33 23.72 -13.80
C ALA A 1052 7.12 24.41 -14.44
N ASN A 1053 6.40 23.77 -15.37
CA ASN A 1053 5.27 24.37 -16.09
C ASN A 1053 3.94 23.66 -15.82
N ASP A 1054 2.95 24.49 -15.49
CA ASP A 1054 1.55 24.16 -15.47
C ASP A 1054 1.09 23.49 -16.77
N ILE A 1055 0.52 22.28 -16.67
CA ILE A 1055 -0.37 21.78 -17.74
C ILE A 1055 -1.83 22.03 -17.31
N PRO A 1056 -2.62 22.79 -18.09
CA PRO A 1056 -4.06 22.91 -17.92
C PRO A 1056 -4.76 21.54 -17.90
N GLN A 1057 -5.95 21.46 -17.30
CA GLN A 1057 -6.78 20.24 -17.28
C GLN A 1057 -7.18 19.72 -18.68
N ASP A 1058 -6.82 20.43 -19.76
CA ASP A 1058 -7.32 20.22 -21.12
C ASP A 1058 -6.50 19.24 -21.98
N ALA A 1059 -5.37 18.69 -21.51
CA ALA A 1059 -4.58 17.71 -22.26
C ALA A 1059 -5.12 16.26 -22.19
N TRP A 1060 -6.38 16.05 -22.56
CA TRP A 1060 -7.02 14.72 -22.64
C TRP A 1060 -7.60 14.44 -24.04
N GLY A 1061 -6.81 14.78 -25.07
CA GLY A 1061 -7.05 14.40 -26.46
C GLY A 1061 -5.85 13.74 -27.15
N ILE A 1062 -4.69 13.58 -26.49
CA ILE A 1062 -3.46 13.19 -27.16
C ILE A 1062 -2.73 12.11 -26.36
N LEU A 1063 -3.14 10.86 -26.57
CA LEU A 1063 -2.20 9.74 -26.48
C LEU A 1063 -1.45 9.75 -27.82
N CYS A 1064 -0.16 10.09 -27.83
CA CYS A 1064 0.72 10.17 -29.02
C CYS A 1064 0.55 11.42 -29.90
N ALA A 1065 1.19 12.51 -29.49
CA ALA A 1065 1.83 13.52 -30.32
C ALA A 1065 2.44 14.58 -29.38
N GLU A 1066 3.73 14.50 -29.12
CA GLU A 1066 4.57 15.65 -28.78
C GLU A 1066 6.03 15.18 -28.89
N THR A 1067 6.39 14.82 -30.12
CA THR A 1067 7.76 14.83 -30.63
C THR A 1067 7.64 15.33 -32.06
N GLU A 1068 7.54 16.65 -32.22
CA GLU A 1068 7.90 17.43 -33.40
C GLU A 1068 7.27 18.83 -33.27
N LEU A 1069 8.06 19.81 -32.81
CA LEU A 1069 8.36 21.03 -33.56
C LEU A 1069 9.30 21.92 -32.75
N GLN A 1070 10.34 22.40 -33.44
CA GLN A 1070 11.04 23.64 -33.13
C GLN A 1070 10.04 24.81 -33.05
#